data_AF-A0A947RJW4-F1
#
_entry.id   AF-A0A947RJW4-F1
#
_cell.length_a   1.000
_cell.length_b   1.000
_cell.length_c   1.000
_cell.angle_alpha   90.00
_cell.angle_beta   90.00
_cell.angle_gamma   90.00
#
_symmetry.space_group_name_H-M   'P 1'
#
loop_
_entity.id
_entity.type
_entity.pdbx_description
1 polymer ?
#
loop_
_entity_poly.entity_id
_entity_poly.type
_entity_poly.pdbx_seq_one_letter_code
_entity_poly.pdbx_strand_id
1 'polypeptide(L)'
;MIRFLTPYLLLCLAPILAASLYLVLRKGRYAILRTLILTLAILAAASPFRAHDTLSHNVFFLVDRSASVTLATDDDDVRSQIQTLMDDSPSTHYGLIEFAATSIVSAPLGMSNLPLGLATLDDSETNLHAAMELALSIMPVEESNQLVLISDGTFTDLTDRALSLVELAGVSVSVLPVGGGIPSDVSLAKLSAPDRVQIGRPFNIDIGISAQQQSAVRLIVYRDDNIVSMQDLEVSSGITEVTVSDEMDHLGSSVYQAIVKGANDPIPANDDLSVLVSSTEIPSVLVVDPLETSRVSVLLDSLGISYNAARAIPSLEVLADYRQLILASGRLEDYTLTEIETLEHFTRQLGGGVLLLAGEQEARGFSHGGIQELLPVTFDVPEKTEEASLAIVYLLDTSASMRERVDGVEKLDVLKEAAIASINLLDEEAMVGILAFDREREWVLPIATVDFTAVIEALQPMNAIGGTDIYFPIVDALDHLDPLEVRSKHVLLISDGKAGDDVRDYPGLVRRLTETEDTTLSAIAVGNSPNTTLLGTLVTAGGGTIYLANDFSSLPQVLIRATQRLSRERFVTGDTEVNGRLIDTHATVPVPPLQGYVVTYPKETTQTLLWAGEDPVVATWRVGLGSITVLAADLNGTWTRQWFEWVDMPRFFDGILATMQSDTNAALGLSATVSFEGSTTSIVVDARDADGGYVNFLDIEAKVLPTNVTLQLTQVSPGLYQERFPTPAKGGYTIQILDQSRDRSLNISLTVPYSAEVARIDQDLATLHWIAEHSDGVVLGPGVGLPQTEERVTSQTDPLHGLFILLALILFLLELIIRKWPVSKKSQRAAE
;
A
#
# COMPACT_ATOMS: atom_id res chain seq x y z
N MET A 1 -49.52 -21.89 53.00
CA MET A 1 -50.22 -23.19 53.15
C MET A 1 -49.16 -24.30 53.13
N ILE A 2 -49.24 -25.36 53.95
CA ILE A 2 -48.22 -26.44 53.91
C ILE A 2 -48.55 -27.38 52.75
N ARG A 3 -47.57 -27.59 51.86
CA ARG A 3 -47.63 -28.51 50.71
C ARG A 3 -46.52 -29.55 50.85
N PHE A 4 -46.57 -30.63 50.06
CA PHE A 4 -45.61 -31.73 50.09
C PHE A 4 -45.02 -31.93 48.70
N LEU A 5 -43.69 -32.07 48.59
CA LEU A 5 -43.02 -32.30 47.30
C LEU A 5 -43.32 -33.71 46.76
N THR A 6 -43.44 -34.70 47.65
CA THR A 6 -43.69 -36.11 47.33
C THR A 6 -44.90 -36.65 48.09
N PRO A 7 -46.13 -36.16 47.79
CA PRO A 7 -47.33 -36.45 48.59
C PRO A 7 -47.73 -37.93 48.59
N TYR A 8 -47.32 -38.71 47.59
CA TYR A 8 -47.60 -40.14 47.52
C TYR A 8 -46.95 -40.94 48.65
N LEU A 9 -45.84 -40.47 49.24
CA LEU A 9 -45.22 -41.13 50.41
C LEU A 9 -46.12 -41.09 51.64
N LEU A 10 -47.09 -40.17 51.70
CA LEU A 10 -48.09 -40.15 52.76
C LEU A 10 -49.01 -41.38 52.72
N LEU A 11 -49.13 -42.08 51.58
CA LEU A 11 -49.86 -43.36 51.50
C LEU A 11 -49.20 -44.45 52.37
N CYS A 12 -47.89 -44.36 52.63
CA CYS A 12 -47.18 -45.28 53.54
C CYS A 12 -47.61 -45.12 55.01
N LEU A 13 -48.32 -44.05 55.37
CA LEU A 13 -48.89 -43.89 56.71
C LEU A 13 -49.98 -44.93 56.98
N ALA A 14 -50.78 -45.32 55.98
CA ALA A 14 -51.87 -46.28 56.15
C ALA A 14 -51.40 -47.69 56.62
N PRO A 15 -50.43 -48.35 55.95
CA PRO A 15 -49.92 -49.64 56.42
C PRO A 15 -49.17 -49.54 57.75
N ILE A 16 -48.51 -48.42 58.04
CA ILE A 16 -47.79 -48.21 59.31
C ILE A 16 -48.76 -47.98 60.47
N LEU A 17 -49.86 -47.26 60.25
CA LEU A 17 -50.95 -47.10 61.22
C LEU A 17 -51.71 -48.42 61.45
N ALA A 18 -51.90 -49.25 60.41
CA ALA A 18 -52.49 -50.57 60.56
C ALA A 18 -51.57 -51.54 61.33
N ALA A 19 -50.28 -51.56 61.00
CA ALA A 19 -49.27 -52.35 61.68
C ALA A 19 -49.07 -51.90 63.14
N SER A 20 -49.13 -50.59 63.40
CA SER A 20 -49.03 -50.06 64.76
C SER A 20 -50.25 -50.38 65.60
N LEU A 21 -51.47 -50.28 65.06
CA LEU A 21 -52.69 -50.67 65.78
C LEU A 21 -52.61 -52.14 66.23
N TYR A 22 -52.15 -53.02 65.33
CA TYR A 22 -51.91 -54.43 65.64
C TYR A 22 -50.80 -54.65 66.69
N LEU A 23 -49.71 -53.87 66.65
CA LEU A 23 -48.59 -53.97 67.59
C LEU A 23 -48.88 -53.35 68.97
N VAL A 24 -49.68 -52.27 69.03
CA VAL A 24 -50.13 -51.62 70.28
C VAL A 24 -50.99 -52.59 71.09
N LEU A 25 -51.87 -53.35 70.43
CA LEU A 25 -52.69 -54.41 71.04
C LEU A 25 -51.86 -55.56 71.65
N ARG A 26 -50.60 -55.75 71.21
CA ARG A 26 -49.73 -56.87 71.64
C ARG A 26 -48.53 -56.48 72.51
N LYS A 27 -47.96 -55.28 72.38
CA LYS A 27 -46.66 -54.90 72.98
C LYS A 27 -46.66 -53.62 73.83
N GLY A 28 -47.83 -53.02 74.10
CA GLY A 28 -47.98 -51.90 75.03
C GLY A 28 -47.33 -50.58 74.56
N ARG A 29 -47.28 -49.58 75.46
CA ARG A 29 -46.99 -48.14 75.24
C ARG A 29 -45.81 -47.78 74.30
N TYR A 30 -44.83 -48.66 74.10
CA TYR A 30 -43.69 -48.42 73.21
C TYR A 30 -44.06 -48.40 71.73
N ALA A 31 -45.11 -49.12 71.34
CA ALA A 31 -45.58 -49.11 69.96
C ALA A 31 -46.14 -47.73 69.56
N ILE A 32 -46.68 -46.95 70.50
CA ILE A 32 -47.20 -45.59 70.25
C ILE A 32 -46.04 -44.64 69.89
N LEU A 33 -44.96 -44.64 70.67
CA LEU A 33 -43.80 -43.78 70.40
C LEU A 33 -43.14 -44.13 69.06
N ARG A 34 -42.98 -45.44 68.79
CA ARG A 34 -42.42 -45.95 67.53
C ARG A 34 -43.24 -45.50 66.32
N THR A 35 -44.56 -45.50 66.47
CA THR A 35 -45.49 -45.06 65.41
C THR A 35 -45.34 -43.57 65.16
N LEU A 36 -45.28 -42.76 66.22
CA LEU A 36 -45.10 -41.31 66.10
C LEU A 36 -43.77 -40.98 65.40
N ILE A 37 -42.68 -41.68 65.74
CA ILE A 37 -41.37 -41.52 65.09
C ILE A 37 -41.46 -41.88 63.60
N LEU A 38 -42.06 -43.02 63.27
CA LEU A 38 -42.24 -43.44 61.87
C LEU A 38 -43.12 -42.46 61.08
N THR A 39 -44.19 -41.93 61.71
CA THR A 39 -45.05 -40.92 61.09
C THR A 39 -44.29 -39.62 60.81
N LEU A 40 -43.48 -39.14 61.76
CA LEU A 40 -42.64 -37.95 61.58
C LEU A 40 -41.54 -38.18 60.54
N ALA A 41 -40.96 -39.38 60.48
CA ALA A 41 -39.97 -39.75 59.46
C ALA A 41 -40.58 -39.80 58.04
N ILE A 42 -41.81 -40.31 57.89
CA ILE A 42 -42.52 -40.30 56.61
C ILE A 42 -42.95 -38.89 56.23
N LEU A 43 -43.43 -38.09 57.19
CA LEU A 43 -43.72 -36.69 56.98
C LEU A 43 -42.47 -35.95 56.52
N ALA A 44 -41.31 -36.16 57.14
CA ALA A 44 -40.05 -35.59 56.68
C ALA A 44 -39.68 -36.06 55.27
N ALA A 45 -39.81 -37.36 54.96
CA ALA A 45 -39.50 -37.92 53.65
C ALA A 45 -40.44 -37.39 52.54
N ALA A 46 -41.69 -37.06 52.88
CA ALA A 46 -42.65 -36.42 51.99
C ALA A 46 -42.28 -34.95 51.67
N SER A 47 -41.21 -34.42 52.27
CA SER A 47 -40.64 -33.09 52.05
C SER A 47 -41.69 -31.97 52.14
N PRO A 48 -42.26 -31.73 53.35
CA PRO A 48 -43.20 -30.65 53.59
C PRO A 48 -42.51 -29.32 53.43
N PHE A 49 -43.18 -28.40 52.77
CA PHE A 49 -42.74 -27.03 52.62
C PHE A 49 -43.89 -26.05 52.86
N ARG A 50 -43.58 -24.86 53.35
CA ARG A 50 -44.53 -23.76 53.46
C ARG A 50 -44.28 -22.81 52.31
N ALA A 51 -45.27 -22.68 51.43
CA ALA A 51 -45.24 -21.69 50.35
C ALA A 51 -45.75 -20.35 50.86
N HIS A 52 -45.03 -19.28 50.55
CA HIS A 52 -45.44 -17.89 50.70
C HIS A 52 -45.04 -17.08 49.49
N ASP A 53 -45.91 -16.14 49.14
CA ASP A 53 -45.72 -15.22 48.04
C ASP A 53 -44.81 -14.07 48.52
N THR A 54 -43.63 -13.94 47.93
CA THR A 54 -42.69 -12.83 48.14
C THR A 54 -42.61 -12.00 46.88
N LEU A 55 -42.68 -10.69 47.04
CA LEU A 55 -42.32 -9.73 45.99
C LEU A 55 -40.82 -9.50 46.13
N SER A 56 -40.02 -10.14 45.29
CA SER A 56 -38.57 -9.92 45.23
C SER A 56 -38.22 -9.16 43.96
N HIS A 57 -37.68 -7.97 44.16
CA HIS A 57 -37.08 -7.14 43.10
C HIS A 57 -35.56 -7.20 43.26
N ASN A 58 -34.85 -7.52 42.18
CA ASN A 58 -33.41 -7.66 42.16
C ASN A 58 -32.80 -6.68 41.18
N VAL A 59 -31.78 -5.96 41.63
CA VAL A 59 -31.03 -5.01 40.80
C VAL A 59 -29.56 -5.38 40.85
N PHE A 60 -28.96 -5.59 39.69
CA PHE A 60 -27.51 -5.67 39.56
C PHE A 60 -26.96 -4.36 39.01
N PHE A 61 -26.03 -3.77 39.73
CA PHE A 61 -25.19 -2.70 39.22
C PHE A 61 -24.06 -3.31 38.40
N LEU A 62 -23.98 -2.92 37.13
CA LEU A 62 -22.84 -3.16 36.24
C LEU A 62 -21.99 -1.89 36.27
N VAL A 63 -20.86 -1.91 36.97
CA VAL A 63 -19.97 -0.77 37.06
C VAL A 63 -18.79 -0.95 36.13
N ASP A 64 -18.68 -0.04 35.19
CA ASP A 64 -17.56 0.07 34.27
C ASP A 64 -16.31 0.54 35.02
N ARG A 65 -15.23 -0.20 34.83
CA ARG A 65 -13.91 -0.03 35.45
C ARG A 65 -12.81 0.17 34.42
N SER A 66 -13.18 0.49 33.18
CA SER A 66 -12.23 0.87 32.15
C SER A 66 -11.47 2.15 32.53
N ALA A 67 -10.35 2.39 31.83
CA ALA A 67 -9.51 3.56 32.10
C ALA A 67 -10.27 4.87 31.86
N SER A 68 -11.12 4.95 30.83
CA SER A 68 -11.93 6.13 30.49
C SER A 68 -12.83 6.58 31.66
N VAL A 69 -13.47 5.63 32.34
CA VAL A 69 -14.35 5.90 33.49
C VAL A 69 -13.55 6.19 34.77
N THR A 70 -12.56 5.36 35.08
CA THR A 70 -11.81 5.44 36.35
C THR A 70 -10.86 6.63 36.43
N LEU A 71 -10.39 7.13 35.29
CA LEU A 71 -9.60 8.36 35.23
C LEU A 71 -10.48 9.62 35.38
N ALA A 72 -11.71 9.58 34.87
CA ALA A 72 -12.62 10.73 34.85
C ALA A 72 -13.51 10.84 36.10
N THR A 73 -13.81 9.74 36.79
CA THR A 73 -14.75 9.71 37.93
C THR A 73 -14.11 9.05 39.14
N ASP A 74 -14.27 9.67 40.32
CA ASP A 74 -13.84 9.08 41.59
C ASP A 74 -14.80 7.94 42.01
N ASP A 75 -14.24 6.84 42.51
CA ASP A 75 -14.98 5.70 43.05
C ASP A 75 -15.92 6.11 44.19
N ASP A 76 -15.55 7.13 44.97
CA ASP A 76 -16.38 7.66 46.06
C ASP A 76 -17.68 8.29 45.52
N ASP A 77 -17.63 8.95 44.37
CA ASP A 77 -18.79 9.54 43.71
C ASP A 77 -19.72 8.45 43.19
N VAL A 78 -19.17 7.44 42.48
CA VAL A 78 -19.95 6.29 42.00
C VAL A 78 -20.61 5.55 43.17
N ARG A 79 -19.87 5.31 44.25
CA ARG A 79 -20.39 4.66 45.47
C ARG A 79 -21.51 5.47 46.11
N SER A 80 -21.40 6.79 46.13
CA SER A 80 -22.45 7.67 46.66
C SER A 80 -23.75 7.61 45.84
N GLN A 81 -23.65 7.50 44.52
CA GLN A 81 -24.80 7.37 43.63
C GLN A 81 -25.47 6.00 43.77
N ILE A 82 -24.68 4.91 43.83
CA ILE A 82 -25.18 3.56 44.13
C ILE A 82 -25.91 3.56 45.47
N GLN A 83 -25.33 4.14 46.51
CA GLN A 83 -25.95 4.19 47.83
C GLN A 83 -27.27 4.98 47.81
N THR A 84 -27.33 6.09 47.07
CA THR A 84 -28.56 6.87 46.92
C THR A 84 -29.68 6.06 46.28
N LEU A 85 -29.38 5.30 45.22
CA LEU A 85 -30.35 4.42 44.56
C LEU A 85 -30.80 3.27 45.48
N MET A 86 -29.89 2.72 46.29
CA MET A 86 -30.21 1.69 47.27
C MET A 86 -31.13 2.20 48.37
N ASP A 87 -30.89 3.42 48.87
CA ASP A 87 -31.68 4.06 49.93
C ASP A 87 -33.10 4.42 49.46
N ASP A 88 -33.27 4.77 48.17
CA ASP A 88 -34.57 5.06 47.55
C ASP A 88 -35.48 3.82 47.42
N SER A 89 -34.90 2.62 47.38
CA SER A 89 -35.63 1.36 47.22
C SER A 89 -35.13 0.27 48.19
N PRO A 90 -35.44 0.39 49.50
CA PRO A 90 -34.87 -0.46 50.55
C PRO A 90 -35.39 -1.92 50.56
N SER A 91 -36.47 -2.22 49.83
CA SER A 91 -37.05 -3.56 49.69
C SER A 91 -36.43 -4.39 48.55
N THR A 92 -35.51 -3.81 47.79
CA THR A 92 -34.85 -4.42 46.63
C THR A 92 -33.55 -5.12 47.07
N HIS A 93 -33.24 -6.27 46.48
CA HIS A 93 -31.94 -6.92 46.68
C HIS A 93 -30.95 -6.42 45.63
N TYR A 94 -29.82 -5.93 46.09
CA TYR A 94 -28.78 -5.40 45.22
C TYR A 94 -27.59 -6.34 45.10
N GLY A 95 -27.00 -6.36 43.92
CA GLY A 95 -25.73 -7.01 43.62
C GLY A 95 -24.84 -6.07 42.80
N LEU A 96 -23.55 -6.37 42.75
CA LEU A 96 -22.55 -5.56 42.05
C LEU A 96 -21.65 -6.45 41.19
N ILE A 97 -21.52 -6.07 39.92
CA ILE A 97 -20.57 -6.62 38.97
C ILE A 97 -19.69 -5.47 38.51
N GLU A 98 -18.38 -5.66 38.60
CA GLU A 98 -17.39 -4.76 38.03
C GLU A 98 -16.92 -5.34 36.69
N PHE A 99 -16.82 -4.50 35.65
CA PHE A 99 -16.39 -4.95 34.33
C PHE A 99 -15.48 -3.95 33.63
N ALA A 100 -14.58 -4.47 32.79
CA ALA A 100 -13.73 -3.75 31.84
C ALA A 100 -13.44 -4.73 30.69
N ALA A 101 -12.20 -5.13 30.43
CA ALA A 101 -11.90 -6.20 29.47
C ALA A 101 -12.46 -7.56 29.92
N THR A 102 -12.60 -7.76 31.24
CA THR A 102 -13.22 -8.93 31.88
C THR A 102 -14.24 -8.48 32.93
N SER A 103 -15.11 -9.39 33.37
CA SER A 103 -16.18 -9.10 34.34
C SER A 103 -16.08 -9.97 35.59
N ILE A 104 -16.33 -9.38 36.76
CA ILE A 104 -16.29 -10.08 38.05
C ILE A 104 -17.49 -9.71 38.93
N VAL A 105 -18.01 -10.68 39.68
CA VAL A 105 -19.06 -10.45 40.68
C VAL A 105 -18.41 -9.99 41.98
N SER A 106 -18.46 -8.69 42.26
CA SER A 106 -17.89 -8.09 43.47
C SER A 106 -18.82 -8.22 44.68
N ALA A 107 -20.14 -8.26 44.44
CA ALA A 107 -21.12 -8.55 45.48
C ALA A 107 -22.28 -9.40 44.94
N PRO A 108 -22.59 -10.56 45.56
CA PRO A 108 -23.81 -11.30 45.24
C PRO A 108 -25.07 -10.55 45.71
N LEU A 109 -26.23 -10.93 45.17
CA LEU A 109 -27.52 -10.37 45.56
C LEU A 109 -27.78 -10.45 47.07
N GLY A 110 -28.29 -9.36 47.65
CA GLY A 110 -28.76 -9.30 49.03
C GLY A 110 -27.70 -8.88 50.05
N MET A 111 -26.52 -8.44 49.60
CA MET A 111 -25.54 -7.77 50.47
C MET A 111 -25.99 -6.34 50.80
N SER A 112 -25.86 -5.96 52.07
CA SER A 112 -26.21 -4.60 52.54
C SER A 112 -25.15 -3.54 52.19
N ASN A 113 -23.95 -3.98 51.83
CA ASN A 113 -22.84 -3.13 51.44
C ASN A 113 -22.22 -3.70 50.16
N LEU A 114 -22.05 -2.86 49.14
CA LEU A 114 -21.50 -3.23 47.85
C LEU A 114 -20.06 -2.71 47.74
N PRO A 115 -19.04 -3.57 47.93
CA PRO A 115 -17.65 -3.16 47.79
C PRO A 115 -17.30 -2.86 46.34
N LEU A 116 -16.88 -1.61 46.07
CA LEU A 116 -16.40 -1.14 44.76
C LEU A 116 -14.88 -0.93 44.80
N GLY A 117 -14.17 -1.37 43.75
CA GLY A 117 -12.73 -1.14 43.55
C GLY A 117 -11.80 -2.13 44.26
N LEU A 118 -12.30 -3.29 44.69
CA LEU A 118 -11.46 -4.30 45.40
C LEU A 118 -10.75 -5.26 44.45
N ALA A 119 -11.27 -5.46 43.24
CA ALA A 119 -10.69 -6.35 42.24
C ALA A 119 -9.86 -5.55 41.22
N THR A 120 -8.71 -6.08 40.83
CA THR A 120 -7.90 -5.55 39.72
C THR A 120 -8.42 -6.13 38.41
N LEU A 121 -9.01 -5.28 37.57
CA LEU A 121 -9.44 -5.63 36.21
C LEU A 121 -8.45 -5.04 35.21
N ASP A 122 -8.36 -5.65 34.03
CA ASP A 122 -7.68 -5.08 32.88
C ASP A 122 -8.57 -3.96 32.31
N ASP A 123 -8.11 -2.72 32.49
CA ASP A 123 -8.82 -1.47 32.20
C ASP A 123 -8.59 -0.95 30.78
N SER A 124 -7.91 -1.74 29.93
CA SER A 124 -7.56 -1.37 28.56
C SER A 124 -8.70 -1.49 27.54
N GLU A 125 -9.80 -2.14 27.92
CA GLU A 125 -10.99 -2.37 27.09
C GLU A 125 -12.27 -2.29 27.95
N THR A 126 -13.41 -2.10 27.28
CA THR A 126 -14.75 -2.09 27.90
C THR A 126 -15.66 -3.09 27.19
N ASN A 127 -15.84 -4.28 27.78
CA ASN A 127 -16.63 -5.38 27.21
C ASN A 127 -18.00 -5.50 27.87
N LEU A 128 -19.01 -4.88 27.26
CA LEU A 128 -20.37 -4.86 27.79
C LEU A 128 -21.07 -6.22 27.66
N HIS A 129 -20.81 -6.95 26.57
CA HIS A 129 -21.44 -8.24 26.30
C HIS A 129 -21.14 -9.27 27.38
N ALA A 130 -19.86 -9.42 27.76
CA ALA A 130 -19.44 -10.35 28.80
C ALA A 130 -20.04 -9.98 30.17
N ALA A 131 -20.17 -8.69 30.48
CA ALA A 131 -20.75 -8.19 31.72
C ALA A 131 -22.24 -8.52 31.81
N MET A 132 -22.99 -8.26 30.74
CA MET A 132 -24.43 -8.57 30.67
C MET A 132 -24.68 -10.08 30.68
N GLU A 133 -23.89 -10.87 29.95
CA GLU A 133 -23.98 -12.34 29.97
C GLU A 133 -23.75 -12.90 31.38
N LEU A 134 -22.71 -12.42 32.07
CA LEU A 134 -22.43 -12.80 33.46
C LEU A 134 -23.61 -12.44 34.37
N ALA A 135 -24.16 -11.23 34.24
CA ALA A 135 -25.29 -10.79 35.06
C ALA A 135 -26.53 -11.67 34.86
N LEU A 136 -26.90 -11.95 33.61
CA LEU A 136 -28.04 -12.83 33.32
C LEU A 136 -27.82 -14.27 33.82
N SER A 137 -26.58 -14.76 33.81
CA SER A 137 -26.25 -16.11 34.27
C SER A 137 -26.43 -16.33 35.78
N ILE A 138 -26.33 -15.26 36.58
CA ILE A 138 -26.45 -15.30 38.04
C ILE A 138 -27.79 -14.77 38.56
N MET A 139 -28.60 -14.15 37.70
CA MET A 139 -29.92 -13.63 38.06
C MET A 139 -30.94 -14.76 38.32
N PRO A 140 -31.80 -14.63 39.33
CA PRO A 140 -32.87 -15.60 39.58
C PRO A 140 -33.93 -15.59 38.49
N VAL A 141 -34.19 -16.74 37.85
CA VAL A 141 -35.08 -16.86 36.67
C VAL A 141 -36.56 -16.52 36.94
N GLU A 142 -37.04 -16.73 38.17
CA GLU A 142 -38.47 -16.55 38.51
C GLU A 142 -38.78 -15.16 39.12
N GLU A 143 -37.77 -14.35 39.45
CA GLU A 143 -37.93 -13.06 40.15
C GLU A 143 -37.96 -11.87 39.17
N SER A 144 -38.31 -10.68 39.67
CA SER A 144 -38.23 -9.43 38.91
C SER A 144 -36.79 -8.94 38.91
N ASN A 145 -36.15 -8.89 37.74
CA ASN A 145 -34.74 -8.52 37.61
C ASN A 145 -34.57 -7.26 36.76
N GLN A 146 -33.61 -6.44 37.15
CA GLN A 146 -33.23 -5.22 36.47
C GLN A 146 -31.70 -5.04 36.51
N LEU A 147 -31.17 -4.43 35.46
CA LEU A 147 -29.77 -4.01 35.37
C LEU A 147 -29.67 -2.49 35.48
N VAL A 148 -28.63 -2.03 36.17
CA VAL A 148 -28.22 -0.62 36.17
C VAL A 148 -26.79 -0.56 35.65
N LEU A 149 -26.62 -0.05 34.44
CA LEU A 149 -25.32 0.15 33.81
C LEU A 149 -24.74 1.50 34.23
N ILE A 150 -23.56 1.50 34.80
CA ILE A 150 -22.81 2.70 35.22
C ILE A 150 -21.56 2.77 34.34
N SER A 151 -21.58 3.60 33.30
CA SER A 151 -20.53 3.71 32.27
C SER A 151 -20.55 5.10 31.62
N ASP A 152 -19.50 5.45 30.88
CA ASP A 152 -19.44 6.65 30.04
C ASP A 152 -20.04 6.45 28.64
N GLY A 153 -20.38 5.21 28.28
CA GLY A 153 -21.01 4.85 27.00
C GLY A 153 -20.05 4.49 25.88
N THR A 154 -18.75 4.48 26.15
CA THR A 154 -17.74 4.07 25.17
C THR A 154 -17.38 2.59 25.37
N PHE A 155 -17.77 1.75 24.40
CA PHE A 155 -17.54 0.30 24.46
C PHE A 155 -16.55 -0.14 23.37
N THR A 156 -15.68 -1.10 23.68
CA THR A 156 -14.73 -1.67 22.70
C THR A 156 -15.28 -2.92 21.99
N ASP A 157 -16.46 -3.40 22.38
CA ASP A 157 -17.14 -4.56 21.83
C ASP A 157 -18.43 -4.21 21.02
N LEU A 158 -19.14 -5.24 20.55
CA LEU A 158 -20.35 -5.07 19.74
C LEU A 158 -21.58 -4.91 20.65
N THR A 159 -21.92 -3.66 20.99
CA THR A 159 -23.04 -3.28 21.87
C THR A 159 -24.38 -3.92 21.48
N ASP A 160 -24.66 -4.07 20.18
CA ASP A 160 -25.90 -4.71 19.67
C ASP A 160 -26.12 -6.13 20.20
N ARG A 161 -25.04 -6.90 20.37
CA ARG A 161 -25.12 -8.28 20.87
C ARG A 161 -25.43 -8.34 22.36
N ALA A 162 -24.84 -7.43 23.12
CA ALA A 162 -25.10 -7.30 24.56
C ALA A 162 -26.58 -6.96 24.80
N LEU A 163 -27.10 -5.99 24.04
CA LEU A 163 -28.50 -5.57 24.13
C LEU A 163 -29.48 -6.68 23.72
N SER A 164 -29.23 -7.34 22.58
CA SER A 164 -30.08 -8.46 22.12
C SER A 164 -30.21 -9.58 23.15
N LEU A 165 -29.14 -9.86 23.90
CA LEU A 165 -29.11 -10.87 24.96
C LEU A 165 -30.01 -10.48 26.14
N VAL A 166 -30.05 -9.19 26.50
CA VAL A 166 -30.87 -8.67 27.60
C VAL A 166 -32.36 -8.54 27.20
N GLU A 167 -32.65 -8.11 25.96
CA GLU A 167 -34.00 -8.07 25.41
C GLU A 167 -34.64 -9.47 25.38
N LEU A 168 -33.89 -10.49 24.93
CA LEU A 168 -34.36 -11.88 24.91
C LEU A 168 -34.67 -12.42 26.32
N ALA A 169 -33.98 -11.93 27.34
CA ALA A 169 -34.22 -12.30 28.73
C ALA A 169 -35.36 -11.49 29.38
N GLY A 170 -35.85 -10.44 28.73
CA GLY A 170 -36.89 -9.55 29.26
C GLY A 170 -36.46 -8.81 30.52
N VAL A 171 -35.18 -8.45 30.61
CA VAL A 171 -34.60 -7.69 31.73
C VAL A 171 -34.40 -6.24 31.27
N SER A 172 -34.78 -5.26 32.10
CA SER A 172 -34.59 -3.85 31.74
C SER A 172 -33.20 -3.34 32.12
N VAL A 173 -32.61 -2.48 31.28
CA VAL A 173 -31.30 -1.84 31.56
C VAL A 173 -31.48 -0.34 31.75
N SER A 174 -31.48 0.10 32.99
CA SER A 174 -31.34 1.53 33.30
C SER A 174 -29.87 1.93 33.26
N VAL A 175 -29.59 3.18 32.92
CA VAL A 175 -28.22 3.63 32.66
C VAL A 175 -27.92 4.87 33.49
N LEU A 176 -26.79 4.89 34.19
CA LEU A 176 -26.29 6.01 34.98
C LEU A 176 -24.99 6.51 34.32
N PRO A 177 -25.05 7.62 33.57
CA PRO A 177 -23.87 8.17 32.92
C PRO A 177 -22.83 8.62 33.95
N VAL A 178 -21.61 8.14 33.81
CA VAL A 178 -20.42 8.56 34.55
C VAL A 178 -19.31 8.95 33.57
N GLY A 179 -18.17 9.44 34.05
CA GLY A 179 -17.06 9.91 33.22
C GLY A 179 -17.20 11.37 32.82
N GLY A 180 -16.48 11.79 31.77
CA GLY A 180 -16.52 13.14 31.24
C GLY A 180 -15.14 13.67 30.90
N GLY A 181 -15.08 14.55 29.91
CA GLY A 181 -13.82 15.15 29.47
C GLY A 181 -13.07 15.81 30.62
N ILE A 182 -11.78 15.52 30.74
CA ILE A 182 -10.91 16.10 31.76
C ILE A 182 -10.29 17.38 31.17
N PRO A 183 -10.69 18.59 31.64
CA PRO A 183 -10.32 19.82 30.94
C PRO A 183 -8.82 20.07 30.87
N SER A 184 -8.04 19.53 31.80
CA SER A 184 -6.59 19.70 31.87
C SER A 184 -5.79 18.61 31.14
N ASP A 185 -6.45 17.62 30.56
CA ASP A 185 -5.81 16.54 29.76
C ASP A 185 -5.28 17.09 28.43
N VAL A 186 -4.05 16.70 28.10
CA VAL A 186 -3.37 17.01 26.84
C VAL A 186 -2.72 15.73 26.31
N SER A 187 -3.25 15.22 25.21
CA SER A 187 -2.83 13.95 24.65
C SER A 187 -2.22 14.10 23.26
N LEU A 188 -1.44 13.10 22.84
CA LEU A 188 -1.01 12.98 21.45
C LEU A 188 -2.09 12.23 20.65
N ALA A 189 -2.82 12.95 19.81
CA ALA A 189 -3.82 12.38 18.89
C ALA A 189 -3.18 11.69 17.67
N LYS A 190 -2.01 12.16 17.23
CA LYS A 190 -1.35 11.64 16.03
C LYS A 190 0.16 11.77 16.14
N LEU A 191 0.86 10.74 15.66
CA LEU A 191 2.27 10.79 15.32
C LEU A 191 2.44 10.01 14.02
N SER A 192 2.92 10.68 12.98
CA SER A 192 3.13 10.08 11.67
C SER A 192 4.43 10.58 11.06
N ALA A 193 5.17 9.68 10.44
CA ALA A 193 6.37 9.96 9.69
C ALA A 193 6.42 9.00 8.49
N PRO A 194 7.19 9.29 7.43
CA PRO A 194 7.41 8.32 6.37
C PRO A 194 8.03 7.03 6.92
N ASP A 195 7.46 5.88 6.57
CA ASP A 195 7.96 4.57 7.00
C ASP A 195 9.43 4.34 6.58
N ARG A 196 9.81 4.96 5.45
CA ARG A 196 11.16 4.94 4.90
C ARG A 196 11.64 6.33 4.51
N VAL A 197 12.86 6.66 4.89
CA VAL A 197 13.51 7.96 4.61
C VAL A 197 14.90 7.72 4.06
N GLN A 198 15.42 8.65 3.25
CA GLN A 198 16.76 8.50 2.67
C GLN A 198 17.80 9.10 3.63
N ILE A 199 18.96 8.44 3.73
CA ILE A 199 20.10 9.00 4.46
C ILE A 199 20.50 10.35 3.84
N GLY A 200 20.77 11.34 4.69
CA GLY A 200 21.19 12.68 4.25
C GLY A 200 20.06 13.56 3.73
N ARG A 201 18.79 13.12 3.80
CA ARG A 201 17.63 13.91 3.38
C ARG A 201 16.76 14.27 4.58
N PRO A 202 16.36 15.55 4.72
CA PRO A 202 15.38 15.92 5.73
C PRO A 202 14.01 15.37 5.36
N PHE A 203 13.27 14.95 6.38
CA PHE A 203 11.88 14.56 6.26
C PHE A 203 11.07 15.19 7.41
N ASN A 204 9.75 15.08 7.31
CA ASN A 204 8.82 15.68 8.27
C ASN A 204 8.18 14.60 9.14
N ILE A 205 8.02 14.92 10.42
CA ILE A 205 7.32 14.17 11.43
C ILE A 205 6.11 15.02 11.84
N ASP A 206 4.92 14.52 11.54
CA ASP A 206 3.67 15.21 11.80
C ASP A 206 3.08 14.73 13.13
N ILE A 207 2.82 15.69 14.02
CA ILE A 207 2.40 15.47 15.39
C ILE A 207 1.09 16.21 15.61
N GLY A 208 0.05 15.50 16.06
CA GLY A 208 -1.22 16.09 16.46
C GLY A 208 -1.34 16.06 17.97
N ILE A 209 -1.45 17.24 18.58
CA ILE A 209 -1.68 17.40 20.03
C ILE A 209 -3.16 17.72 20.23
N SER A 210 -3.87 16.93 21.02
CA SER A 210 -5.26 17.16 21.41
C SER A 210 -5.31 17.81 22.79
N ALA A 211 -6.13 18.85 22.95
CA ALA A 211 -6.38 19.47 24.23
C ALA A 211 -7.87 19.82 24.38
N GLN A 212 -8.43 19.66 25.58
CA GLN A 212 -9.84 20.00 25.82
C GLN A 212 -10.05 21.51 25.98
N GLN A 213 -9.06 22.22 26.50
CA GLN A 213 -9.05 23.68 26.66
C GLN A 213 -7.72 24.27 26.21
N GLN A 214 -7.64 25.60 26.14
CA GLN A 214 -6.38 26.26 25.83
C GLN A 214 -5.35 26.03 26.96
N SER A 215 -4.21 25.46 26.62
CA SER A 215 -3.18 25.03 27.57
C SER A 215 -1.77 25.30 27.05
N ALA A 216 -0.84 25.62 27.95
CA ALA A 216 0.59 25.69 27.64
C ALA A 216 1.23 24.31 27.82
N VAL A 217 1.94 23.83 26.81
CA VAL A 217 2.48 22.47 26.74
C VAL A 217 3.92 22.48 26.26
N ARG A 218 4.70 21.49 26.68
CA ARG A 218 6.04 21.23 26.16
C ARG A 218 6.02 19.97 25.31
N LEU A 219 6.35 20.09 24.03
CA LEU A 219 6.56 18.98 23.12
C LEU A 219 8.04 18.63 23.04
N ILE A 220 8.37 17.35 23.24
CA ILE A 220 9.73 16.81 23.11
C ILE A 220 9.67 15.65 22.11
N VAL A 221 10.54 15.68 21.11
CA VAL A 221 10.68 14.58 20.13
C VAL A 221 12.04 13.94 20.32
N TYR A 222 12.04 12.63 20.54
CA TYR A 222 13.22 11.79 20.67
C TYR A 222 13.42 10.93 19.42
N ARG A 223 14.69 10.62 19.13
CA ARG A 223 15.14 9.59 18.20
C ARG A 223 16.14 8.70 18.93
N ASP A 224 15.77 7.44 19.15
CA ASP A 224 16.60 6.45 19.88
C ASP A 224 17.20 7.05 21.17
N ASP A 225 16.33 7.59 22.03
CA ASP A 225 16.64 8.29 23.30
C ASP A 225 17.34 9.65 23.20
N ASN A 226 17.69 10.13 21.99
CA ASN A 226 18.28 11.47 21.79
C ASN A 226 17.23 12.51 21.44
N ILE A 227 17.30 13.70 22.03
CA ILE A 227 16.34 14.78 21.73
C ILE A 227 16.63 15.36 20.34
N VAL A 228 15.65 15.25 19.44
CA VAL A 228 15.64 15.87 18.11
C VAL A 228 15.10 17.29 18.20
N SER A 229 13.99 17.48 18.92
CA SER A 229 13.30 18.77 19.04
C SER A 229 12.70 18.93 20.43
N MET A 230 12.70 20.17 20.93
CA MET A 230 12.04 20.55 22.18
C MET A 230 11.41 21.93 22.00
N GLN A 231 10.09 22.04 22.17
CA GLN A 231 9.34 23.26 21.91
C GLN A 231 8.30 23.50 23.02
N ASP A 232 8.19 24.75 23.47
CA ASP A 232 7.10 25.21 24.35
C ASP A 232 6.02 25.85 23.47
N LEU A 233 4.79 25.36 23.55
CA LEU A 233 3.67 25.70 22.66
C LEU A 233 2.43 26.09 23.47
N GLU A 234 1.59 26.97 22.92
CA GLU A 234 0.22 27.16 23.38
C GLU A 234 -0.73 26.42 22.42
N VAL A 235 -1.45 25.43 22.93
CA VAL A 235 -2.44 24.66 22.17
C VAL A 235 -3.85 25.17 22.48
N SER A 236 -4.71 25.25 21.47
CA SER A 236 -6.13 25.58 21.63
C SER A 236 -6.95 24.32 21.89
N SER A 237 -8.21 24.49 22.34
CA SER A 237 -9.18 23.39 22.38
C SER A 237 -9.31 22.74 21.00
N GLY A 238 -9.27 21.41 20.94
CA GLY A 238 -9.21 20.61 19.72
C GLY A 238 -7.81 20.10 19.39
N ILE A 239 -7.57 19.79 18.11
CA ILE A 239 -6.29 19.25 17.63
C ILE A 239 -5.42 20.40 17.10
N THR A 240 -4.20 20.51 17.62
CA THR A 240 -3.14 21.38 17.13
C THR A 240 -2.09 20.53 16.40
N GLU A 241 -1.88 20.78 15.12
CA GLU A 241 -0.85 20.08 14.32
C GLU A 241 0.50 20.81 14.40
N VAL A 242 1.57 20.03 14.59
CA VAL A 242 2.95 20.48 14.68
C VAL A 242 3.80 19.57 13.80
N THR A 243 4.63 20.16 12.94
CA THR A 243 5.59 19.41 12.12
C THR A 243 7.01 19.65 12.63
N VAL A 244 7.75 18.56 12.86
CA VAL A 244 9.17 18.59 13.21
C VAL A 244 9.96 17.97 12.05
N SER A 245 11.06 18.59 11.64
CA SER A 245 11.93 18.03 10.60
C SER A 245 13.17 17.40 11.23
N ASP A 246 13.57 16.22 10.72
CA ASP A 246 14.81 15.54 11.08
C ASP A 246 15.49 14.93 9.85
N GLU A 247 16.75 14.54 9.99
CA GLU A 247 17.58 13.91 8.96
C GLU A 247 18.31 12.71 9.57
N MET A 248 18.26 11.56 8.89
CA MET A 248 19.01 10.35 9.29
C MET A 248 20.37 10.32 8.58
N ASP A 249 21.44 10.01 9.33
CA ASP A 249 22.83 10.02 8.88
C ASP A 249 23.47 8.62 8.73
N HIS A 250 22.72 7.57 9.05
CA HIS A 250 23.19 6.18 9.02
C HIS A 250 22.06 5.23 8.59
N LEU A 251 22.44 4.02 8.14
CA LEU A 251 21.49 2.94 7.83
C LEU A 251 20.94 2.29 9.08
N GLY A 252 19.66 1.96 9.04
CA GLY A 252 18.95 1.28 10.12
C GLY A 252 17.57 1.88 10.37
N SER A 253 16.90 1.34 11.37
CA SER A 253 15.62 1.87 11.83
C SER A 253 15.82 2.62 13.13
N SER A 254 15.20 3.79 13.24
CA SER A 254 15.18 4.60 14.46
C SER A 254 13.74 4.74 14.96
N VAL A 255 13.56 4.62 16.26
CA VAL A 255 12.28 4.88 16.91
C VAL A 255 12.20 6.37 17.24
N TYR A 256 11.21 7.03 16.64
CA TYR A 256 10.85 8.39 16.98
C TYR A 256 9.78 8.36 18.05
N GLN A 257 9.98 9.07 19.16
CA GLN A 257 8.98 9.20 20.22
C GLN A 257 8.65 10.66 20.42
N ALA A 258 7.37 11.02 20.30
CA ALA A 258 6.88 12.32 20.72
C ALA A 258 6.34 12.20 22.14
N ILE A 259 6.65 13.19 22.99
CA ILE A 259 6.13 13.31 24.35
C ILE A 259 5.61 14.73 24.51
N VAL A 260 4.35 14.87 24.88
CA VAL A 260 3.76 16.15 25.30
C VAL A 260 3.68 16.21 26.83
N LYS A 261 3.93 17.39 27.40
CA LYS A 261 3.78 17.64 28.84
C LYS A 261 2.96 18.89 29.09
N GLY A 262 1.75 18.70 29.62
CA GLY A 262 0.94 19.76 30.24
C GLY A 262 1.37 20.04 31.68
N ALA A 263 1.04 21.23 32.20
CA ALA A 263 1.41 21.62 33.56
C ALA A 263 0.68 20.82 34.66
N ASN A 264 -0.57 20.42 34.41
CA ASN A 264 -1.45 19.67 35.33
C ASN A 264 -2.19 18.56 34.58
N ASP A 265 -1.45 17.80 33.77
CA ASP A 265 -2.02 16.68 33.03
C ASP A 265 -2.25 15.48 33.97
N PRO A 266 -3.50 14.99 34.13
CA PRO A 266 -3.77 13.85 34.99
C PRO A 266 -3.54 12.49 34.31
N ILE A 267 -3.24 12.43 33.00
CA ILE A 267 -3.26 11.18 32.22
C ILE A 267 -1.95 10.93 31.47
N PRO A 268 -0.84 10.61 32.16
CA PRO A 268 0.46 10.41 31.52
C PRO A 268 0.52 9.30 30.47
N ALA A 269 -0.51 8.45 30.36
CA ALA A 269 -0.53 7.30 29.48
C ALA A 269 -0.80 7.65 28.00
N ASN A 270 -1.42 8.80 27.71
CA ASN A 270 -1.69 9.32 26.35
C ASN A 270 -0.75 10.48 25.94
N ASP A 271 0.17 10.88 26.82
CA ASP A 271 1.20 11.91 26.59
C ASP A 271 2.26 11.52 25.55
N ASP A 272 2.42 10.24 25.24
CA ASP A 272 3.49 9.74 24.38
C ASP A 272 3.02 8.80 23.28
N LEU A 273 3.60 8.97 22.09
CA LEU A 273 3.45 8.10 20.93
C LEU A 273 4.82 7.84 20.32
N SER A 274 4.97 6.68 19.69
CA SER A 274 6.19 6.32 18.96
C SER A 274 5.89 5.88 17.54
N VAL A 275 6.79 6.15 16.61
CA VAL A 275 6.73 5.67 15.22
C VAL A 275 8.12 5.17 14.81
N LEU A 276 8.18 4.08 14.06
CA LEU A 276 9.43 3.54 13.54
C LEU A 276 9.69 4.08 12.14
N VAL A 277 10.85 4.73 11.95
CA VAL A 277 11.29 5.22 10.65
C VAL A 277 12.53 4.45 10.24
N SER A 278 12.51 3.88 9.04
CA SER A 278 13.66 3.15 8.50
C SER A 278 14.42 3.99 7.49
N SER A 279 15.70 4.23 7.75
CA SER A 279 16.56 4.82 6.73
C SER A 279 16.88 3.80 5.65
N THR A 280 16.91 4.29 4.41
CA THR A 280 17.44 3.58 3.26
C THR A 280 18.65 4.34 2.75
N GLU A 281 19.54 3.64 2.04
CA GLU A 281 20.53 4.33 1.24
C GLU A 281 19.80 5.25 0.26
N ILE A 282 20.45 6.37 -0.05
CA ILE A 282 20.07 7.21 -1.19
C ILE A 282 19.94 6.28 -2.39
N PRO A 283 18.87 6.35 -3.21
CA PRO A 283 18.78 5.49 -4.39
C PRO A 283 20.09 5.60 -5.16
N SER A 284 20.83 4.49 -5.19
CA SER A 284 22.09 4.40 -5.91
C SER A 284 21.74 4.37 -7.39
N VAL A 285 21.79 5.55 -8.00
CA VAL A 285 21.66 5.73 -9.44
C VAL A 285 23.03 5.57 -10.06
N LEU A 286 23.17 4.62 -10.97
CA LEU A 286 24.33 4.56 -11.87
C LEU A 286 23.94 5.24 -13.19
N VAL A 287 24.71 6.24 -13.60
CA VAL A 287 24.60 6.86 -14.93
C VAL A 287 25.73 6.32 -15.80
N VAL A 288 25.36 5.58 -16.84
CA VAL A 288 26.30 5.14 -17.87
C VAL A 288 26.20 6.10 -19.05
N ASP A 289 27.23 6.91 -19.23
CA ASP A 289 27.32 7.93 -20.27
C ASP A 289 28.72 7.86 -20.95
N PRO A 290 28.89 7.07 -22.02
CA PRO A 290 30.19 6.84 -22.66
C PRO A 290 30.76 8.10 -23.33
N LEU A 291 29.89 9.01 -23.78
CA LEU A 291 30.27 10.24 -24.50
C LEU A 291 30.29 11.48 -23.60
N GLU A 292 29.75 11.39 -22.39
CA GLU A 292 29.61 12.49 -21.42
C GLU A 292 28.85 13.69 -22.01
N THR A 293 27.89 13.42 -22.90
CA THR A 293 27.10 14.45 -23.60
C THR A 293 25.74 14.70 -22.97
N SER A 294 25.24 13.80 -22.09
CA SER A 294 23.94 13.99 -21.47
C SER A 294 24.00 15.00 -20.32
N ARG A 295 22.87 15.63 -20.02
CA ARG A 295 22.69 16.52 -18.87
C ARG A 295 21.91 15.85 -17.74
N VAL A 296 21.88 14.52 -17.70
CA VAL A 296 21.21 13.72 -16.66
C VAL A 296 21.77 14.05 -15.28
N SER A 297 23.09 14.18 -15.16
CA SER A 297 23.77 14.58 -13.92
C SER A 297 23.21 15.88 -13.35
N VAL A 298 23.02 16.90 -14.19
CA VAL A 298 22.47 18.21 -13.80
C VAL A 298 21.04 18.07 -13.27
N LEU A 299 20.23 17.20 -13.87
CA LEU A 299 18.86 16.92 -13.41
C LEU A 299 18.88 16.20 -12.06
N LEU A 300 19.73 15.18 -11.91
CA LEU A 300 19.90 14.45 -10.65
C LEU A 300 20.40 15.36 -9.52
N ASP A 301 21.38 16.23 -9.80
CA ASP A 301 21.88 17.24 -8.86
C ASP A 301 20.78 18.20 -8.42
N SER A 302 19.95 18.66 -9.38
CA SER A 302 18.82 19.57 -9.08
C SER A 302 17.74 18.91 -8.21
N LEU A 303 17.60 17.59 -8.30
CA LEU A 303 16.73 16.79 -7.46
C LEU A 303 17.37 16.38 -6.13
N GLY A 304 18.68 16.61 -5.96
CA GLY A 304 19.49 16.16 -4.83
C GLY A 304 19.73 14.64 -4.80
N ILE A 305 19.62 13.96 -5.94
CA ILE A 305 19.79 12.50 -6.05
C ILE A 305 21.28 12.20 -6.25
N SER A 306 21.90 11.47 -5.31
CA SER A 306 23.28 11.01 -5.47
C SER A 306 23.37 9.97 -6.58
N TYR A 307 24.41 10.08 -7.41
CA TYR A 307 24.65 9.15 -8.49
C TYR A 307 26.14 8.89 -8.68
N ASN A 308 26.46 7.72 -9.23
CA ASN A 308 27.80 7.42 -9.74
C ASN A 308 27.78 7.47 -11.27
N ALA A 309 28.89 7.88 -11.87
CA ALA A 309 29.04 7.89 -13.32
C ALA A 309 30.00 6.79 -13.77
N ALA A 310 29.64 6.11 -14.85
CA ALA A 310 30.49 5.14 -15.54
C ALA A 310 30.42 5.38 -17.06
N ARG A 311 31.43 4.90 -17.79
CA ARG A 311 31.46 4.98 -19.26
C ARG A 311 31.01 3.69 -19.94
N ALA A 312 30.86 2.61 -19.19
CA ALA A 312 30.41 1.32 -19.69
C ALA A 312 29.55 0.64 -18.61
N ILE A 313 28.71 -0.30 -19.02
CA ILE A 313 27.91 -1.10 -18.09
C ILE A 313 28.88 -1.99 -17.29
N PRO A 314 28.96 -1.87 -15.95
CA PRO A 314 29.86 -2.68 -15.16
C PRO A 314 29.31 -4.11 -15.00
N SER A 315 30.06 -4.98 -14.34
CA SER A 315 29.61 -6.36 -14.10
C SER A 315 28.38 -6.40 -13.19
N LEU A 316 27.64 -7.51 -13.24
CA LEU A 316 26.43 -7.70 -12.43
C LEU A 316 26.70 -7.55 -10.93
N GLU A 317 27.87 -7.96 -10.44
CA GLU A 317 28.25 -7.82 -9.03
C GLU A 317 28.35 -6.36 -8.60
N VAL A 318 28.82 -5.47 -9.49
CA VAL A 318 28.87 -4.03 -9.23
C VAL A 318 27.50 -3.42 -9.41
N LEU A 319 26.71 -3.86 -10.39
CA LEU A 319 25.34 -3.41 -10.58
C LEU A 319 24.43 -3.76 -9.39
N ALA A 320 24.74 -4.80 -8.62
CA ALA A 320 23.99 -5.17 -7.43
C ALA A 320 23.97 -4.09 -6.33
N ASP A 321 24.94 -3.17 -6.34
CA ASP A 321 24.98 -2.01 -5.43
C ASP A 321 24.04 -0.88 -5.88
N TYR A 322 23.44 -0.97 -7.07
CA TYR A 322 22.58 0.06 -7.66
C TYR A 322 21.12 -0.39 -7.72
N ARG A 323 20.20 0.56 -7.52
CA ARG A 323 18.75 0.32 -7.68
C ARG A 323 18.23 0.79 -9.03
N GLN A 324 18.89 1.80 -9.59
CA GLN A 324 18.50 2.42 -10.84
C GLN A 324 19.72 2.59 -11.75
N LEU A 325 19.55 2.27 -13.02
CA LEU A 325 20.55 2.42 -14.05
C LEU A 325 20.00 3.33 -15.15
N ILE A 326 20.70 4.41 -15.44
CA ILE A 326 20.37 5.33 -16.53
C ILE A 326 21.41 5.14 -17.63
N LEU A 327 20.95 4.76 -18.81
CA LEU A 327 21.76 4.62 -20.02
C LEU A 327 21.56 5.87 -20.88
N ALA A 328 22.61 6.67 -21.01
CA ALA A 328 22.61 7.94 -21.74
C ALA A 328 23.75 7.98 -22.77
N SER A 329 23.58 8.67 -23.89
CA SER A 329 24.60 8.87 -24.94
C SER A 329 25.23 7.60 -25.55
N GLY A 330 24.68 6.41 -25.30
CA GLY A 330 25.13 5.14 -25.86
C GLY A 330 24.33 4.78 -27.12
N ARG A 331 25.02 4.45 -28.22
CA ARG A 331 24.33 4.03 -29.46
C ARG A 331 23.72 2.65 -29.27
N LEU A 332 22.47 2.48 -29.67
CA LEU A 332 21.73 1.22 -29.47
C LEU A 332 22.40 0.02 -30.16
N GLU A 333 23.13 0.26 -31.25
CA GLU A 333 23.89 -0.76 -32.00
C GLU A 333 25.22 -1.16 -31.35
N ASP A 334 25.74 -0.36 -30.41
CA ASP A 334 27.06 -0.56 -29.81
C ASP A 334 27.02 -1.47 -28.56
N TYR A 335 25.83 -1.75 -28.00
CA TYR A 335 25.69 -2.64 -26.84
C TYR A 335 26.04 -4.08 -27.19
N THR A 336 27.01 -4.64 -26.46
CA THR A 336 27.45 -6.02 -26.64
C THR A 336 26.44 -7.02 -26.06
N LEU A 337 26.47 -8.27 -26.54
CA LEU A 337 25.61 -9.34 -26.03
C LEU A 337 25.76 -9.52 -24.50
N THR A 338 26.99 -9.44 -23.99
CA THR A 338 27.29 -9.56 -22.56
C THR A 338 26.70 -8.41 -21.74
N GLU A 339 26.70 -7.18 -22.26
CA GLU A 339 26.06 -6.03 -21.62
C GLU A 339 24.54 -6.19 -21.59
N ILE A 340 23.94 -6.67 -22.69
CA ILE A 340 22.50 -6.94 -22.78
C ILE A 340 22.09 -8.03 -21.78
N GLU A 341 22.83 -9.15 -21.71
CA GLU A 341 22.62 -10.21 -20.71
C GLU A 341 22.75 -9.66 -19.27
N THR A 342 23.73 -8.78 -19.04
CA THR A 342 23.93 -8.14 -17.73
C THR A 342 22.76 -7.23 -17.35
N LEU A 343 22.25 -6.42 -18.29
CA LEU A 343 21.05 -5.60 -18.10
C LEU A 343 19.81 -6.45 -17.84
N GLU A 344 19.66 -7.55 -18.57
CA GLU A 344 18.56 -8.50 -18.36
C GLU A 344 18.64 -9.12 -16.97
N HIS A 345 19.80 -9.58 -16.51
CA HIS A 345 19.98 -10.12 -15.16
C HIS A 345 19.73 -9.06 -14.08
N PHE A 346 20.27 -7.85 -14.23
CA PHE A 346 20.03 -6.73 -13.31
C PHE A 346 18.54 -6.43 -13.16
N THR A 347 17.80 -6.38 -14.27
CA THR A 347 16.37 -6.07 -14.25
C THR A 347 15.54 -7.26 -13.76
N ARG A 348 15.72 -8.45 -14.35
CA ARG A 348 14.89 -9.64 -14.06
C ARG A 348 15.14 -10.21 -12.68
N GLN A 349 16.39 -10.27 -12.22
CA GLN A 349 16.79 -11.01 -11.03
C GLN A 349 17.06 -10.10 -9.82
N LEU A 350 17.66 -8.92 -10.02
CA LEU A 350 17.95 -7.99 -8.92
C LEU A 350 16.83 -6.96 -8.70
N GLY A 351 15.85 -6.90 -9.60
CA GLY A 351 14.73 -5.97 -9.53
C GLY A 351 15.14 -4.52 -9.76
N GLY A 352 16.25 -4.30 -10.45
CA GLY A 352 16.73 -2.98 -10.81
C GLY A 352 15.83 -2.30 -11.85
N GLY A 353 15.73 -0.98 -11.77
CA GLY A 353 15.04 -0.17 -12.78
C GLY A 353 16.03 0.36 -13.82
N VAL A 354 15.69 0.28 -15.12
CA VAL A 354 16.52 0.81 -16.20
C VAL A 354 15.78 1.93 -16.95
N LEU A 355 16.44 3.07 -17.12
CA LEU A 355 16.00 4.14 -18.02
C LEU A 355 16.99 4.22 -19.18
N LEU A 356 16.47 4.04 -20.40
CA LEU A 356 17.22 4.23 -21.62
C LEU A 356 16.79 5.53 -22.31
N LEU A 357 17.77 6.39 -22.60
CA LEU A 357 17.57 7.57 -23.43
C LEU A 357 17.84 7.22 -24.89
N ALA A 358 16.83 7.40 -25.74
CA ALA A 358 16.93 7.19 -27.18
C ALA A 358 16.74 8.53 -27.90
N GLY A 359 17.82 9.32 -27.96
CA GLY A 359 17.88 10.52 -28.78
C GLY A 359 18.30 10.20 -30.23
N GLU A 360 18.38 11.25 -31.05
CA GLU A 360 18.77 11.13 -32.46
C GLU A 360 20.08 10.36 -32.64
N GLN A 361 21.11 10.66 -31.84
CA GLN A 361 22.44 10.04 -31.98
C GLN A 361 22.46 8.58 -31.53
N GLU A 362 21.71 8.26 -30.47
CA GLU A 362 21.62 6.94 -29.87
C GLU A 362 20.88 5.96 -30.80
N ALA A 363 19.80 6.41 -31.44
CA ALA A 363 19.01 5.60 -32.37
C ALA A 363 19.57 5.57 -33.80
N ARG A 364 20.46 6.51 -34.16
CA ARG A 364 21.01 6.65 -35.52
C ARG A 364 21.66 5.36 -36.01
N GLY A 365 21.09 4.78 -37.06
CA GLY A 365 21.59 3.58 -37.74
C GLY A 365 21.02 2.26 -37.20
N PHE A 366 20.35 2.29 -36.05
CA PHE A 366 19.75 1.12 -35.42
C PHE A 366 18.54 0.62 -36.22
N SER A 367 18.53 -0.66 -36.56
CA SER A 367 17.47 -1.27 -37.37
C SER A 367 16.60 -2.23 -36.57
N HIS A 368 17.21 -3.27 -35.99
CA HIS A 368 16.55 -4.38 -35.30
C HIS A 368 17.58 -5.18 -34.49
N GLY A 369 17.11 -5.93 -33.49
CA GLY A 369 17.90 -6.91 -32.72
C GLY A 369 18.68 -6.31 -31.55
N GLY A 370 19.42 -7.14 -30.81
CA GLY A 370 20.21 -6.71 -29.66
C GLY A 370 19.36 -6.21 -28.50
N ILE A 371 19.65 -5.00 -28.01
CA ILE A 371 18.98 -4.43 -26.83
C ILE A 371 17.46 -4.25 -27.03
N GLN A 372 16.98 -4.15 -28.27
CA GLN A 372 15.55 -3.97 -28.58
C GLN A 372 14.68 -5.05 -27.96
N GLU A 373 15.13 -6.29 -27.85
CA GLU A 373 14.33 -7.38 -27.25
C GLU A 373 13.92 -7.07 -25.82
N LEU A 374 14.78 -6.37 -25.08
CA LEU A 374 14.61 -6.00 -23.68
C LEU A 374 13.78 -4.71 -23.49
N LEU A 375 13.63 -3.88 -24.53
CA LEU A 375 12.94 -2.58 -24.44
C LEU A 375 11.41 -2.71 -24.54
N PRO A 376 10.64 -1.79 -23.92
CA PRO A 376 9.18 -1.71 -24.08
C PRO A 376 8.74 -1.34 -25.50
N VAL A 377 9.63 -0.77 -26.31
CA VAL A 377 9.30 -0.32 -27.66
C VAL A 377 10.08 -1.11 -28.71
N THR A 378 9.56 -1.13 -29.93
CA THR A 378 10.26 -1.57 -31.13
C THR A 378 10.50 -0.39 -32.05
N PHE A 379 11.58 -0.45 -32.83
CA PHE A 379 11.84 0.51 -33.89
C PHE A 379 11.30 0.01 -35.24
N ASP A 380 10.84 -1.23 -35.31
CA ASP A 380 10.26 -1.84 -36.51
C ASP A 380 8.88 -1.25 -36.83
N VAL A 381 8.66 -0.81 -38.07
CA VAL A 381 7.38 -0.26 -38.54
C VAL A 381 6.33 -1.38 -38.60
N PRO A 382 5.15 -1.23 -37.98
CA PRO A 382 4.07 -2.20 -38.10
C PRO A 382 3.58 -2.29 -39.54
N GLU A 383 3.23 -3.49 -40.03
CA GLU A 383 2.75 -3.79 -41.39
C GLU A 383 1.49 -3.00 -41.86
N LYS A 384 0.93 -2.08 -41.05
CA LYS A 384 -0.36 -1.41 -41.29
C LYS A 384 -0.29 0.10 -41.60
N THR A 385 0.88 0.68 -41.83
CA THR A 385 1.01 2.14 -42.07
C THR A 385 1.21 2.41 -43.57
N GLU A 386 0.20 2.96 -44.25
CA GLU A 386 0.13 3.11 -45.73
C GLU A 386 0.77 4.40 -46.31
N GLU A 387 1.57 5.17 -45.56
CA GLU A 387 2.20 6.41 -46.05
C GLU A 387 3.67 6.20 -46.43
N ALA A 388 4.05 6.65 -47.65
CA ALA A 388 5.45 6.74 -48.07
C ALA A 388 6.23 7.67 -47.14
N SER A 389 7.19 7.12 -46.40
CA SER A 389 7.95 7.87 -45.40
C SER A 389 9.05 8.76 -46.00
N LEU A 390 9.42 8.58 -47.29
CA LEU A 390 10.63 9.14 -47.87
C LEU A 390 10.51 9.50 -49.36
N ALA A 391 10.99 10.69 -49.75
CA ALA A 391 11.37 11.02 -51.13
C ALA A 391 12.86 11.37 -51.25
N ILE A 392 13.55 10.78 -52.23
CA ILE A 392 14.97 11.02 -52.47
C ILE A 392 15.26 11.31 -53.96
N VAL A 393 16.04 12.37 -54.21
CA VAL A 393 16.53 12.71 -55.55
C VAL A 393 18.04 12.49 -55.62
N TYR A 394 18.46 11.59 -56.52
CA TYR A 394 19.87 11.35 -56.84
C TYR A 394 20.33 12.31 -57.93
N LEU A 395 21.33 13.13 -57.63
CA LEU A 395 22.00 13.99 -58.60
C LEU A 395 23.30 13.31 -59.06
N LEU A 396 23.31 12.85 -60.32
CA LEU A 396 24.40 12.06 -60.89
C LEU A 396 25.25 12.89 -61.87
N ASP A 397 26.52 13.12 -61.54
CA ASP A 397 27.46 13.80 -62.43
C ASP A 397 27.80 12.93 -63.65
N THR A 398 27.56 13.45 -64.85
CA THR A 398 27.86 12.80 -66.15
C THR A 398 28.93 13.55 -66.94
N SER A 399 29.74 14.38 -66.30
CA SER A 399 30.80 15.15 -66.96
C SER A 399 31.81 14.28 -67.72
N ALA A 400 32.56 14.86 -68.65
CA ALA A 400 33.53 14.11 -69.47
C ALA A 400 34.60 13.32 -68.67
N SER A 401 34.89 13.70 -67.42
CA SER A 401 35.80 12.97 -66.51
C SER A 401 35.26 11.59 -66.13
N MET A 402 33.95 11.36 -66.24
CA MET A 402 33.28 10.10 -65.94
C MET A 402 33.51 9.01 -67.02
N ARG A 403 34.16 9.35 -68.15
CA ARG A 403 34.67 8.38 -69.15
C ARG A 403 35.98 7.70 -68.72
N GLU A 404 36.67 8.24 -67.72
CA GLU A 404 37.88 7.62 -67.22
C GLU A 404 37.58 6.23 -66.67
N ARG A 405 38.55 5.32 -66.77
CA ARG A 405 38.39 3.94 -66.32
C ARG A 405 39.03 3.71 -64.97
N VAL A 406 38.36 2.94 -64.13
CA VAL A 406 38.82 2.44 -62.83
C VAL A 406 38.68 0.92 -62.87
N ASP A 407 39.78 0.21 -62.62
CA ASP A 407 39.86 -1.25 -62.70
C ASP A 407 39.31 -1.86 -64.01
N GLY A 408 39.43 -1.11 -65.13
CA GLY A 408 39.02 -1.54 -66.46
C GLY A 408 37.58 -1.20 -66.87
N VAL A 409 36.77 -0.66 -65.95
CA VAL A 409 35.36 -0.23 -66.14
C VAL A 409 35.27 1.29 -66.15
N GLU A 410 34.36 1.89 -66.92
CA GLU A 410 34.17 3.35 -66.92
C GLU A 410 33.56 3.83 -65.59
N LYS A 411 34.03 4.98 -65.07
CA LYS A 411 33.51 5.54 -63.81
C LYS A 411 31.99 5.73 -63.84
N LEU A 412 31.43 6.10 -64.98
CA LEU A 412 30.00 6.23 -65.17
C LEU A 412 29.26 4.90 -64.97
N ASP A 413 29.82 3.78 -65.44
CA ASP A 413 29.20 2.46 -65.26
C ASP A 413 29.22 2.05 -63.79
N VAL A 414 30.31 2.34 -63.07
CA VAL A 414 30.38 2.13 -61.61
C VAL A 414 29.35 2.99 -60.87
N LEU A 415 29.14 4.24 -61.30
CA LEU A 415 28.12 5.12 -60.73
C LEU A 415 26.70 4.57 -60.96
N LYS A 416 26.40 4.06 -62.16
CA LYS A 416 25.11 3.42 -62.47
C LYS A 416 24.86 2.21 -61.57
N GLU A 417 25.83 1.30 -61.47
CA GLU A 417 25.73 0.12 -60.62
C GLU A 417 25.55 0.49 -59.14
N ALA A 418 26.30 1.50 -58.67
CA ALA A 418 26.16 2.03 -57.32
C ALA A 418 24.75 2.58 -57.06
N ALA A 419 24.22 3.39 -57.99
CA ALA A 419 22.89 3.99 -57.86
C ALA A 419 21.80 2.92 -57.82
N ILE A 420 21.86 1.92 -58.70
CA ILE A 420 20.95 0.77 -58.70
C ILE A 420 21.01 0.02 -57.36
N ALA A 421 22.22 -0.36 -56.91
CA ALA A 421 22.40 -1.10 -55.66
C ALA A 421 21.91 -0.32 -54.43
N SER A 422 22.07 0.99 -54.45
CA SER A 422 21.60 1.91 -53.43
C SER A 422 20.08 2.02 -53.40
N ILE A 423 19.44 2.25 -54.55
CA ILE A 423 17.97 2.39 -54.66
C ILE A 423 17.26 1.09 -54.25
N ASN A 424 17.87 -0.07 -54.51
CA ASN A 424 17.35 -1.38 -54.09
C ASN A 424 17.27 -1.58 -52.55
N LEU A 425 17.79 -0.63 -51.75
CA LEU A 425 17.74 -0.68 -50.29
C LEU A 425 16.61 0.17 -49.70
N LEU A 426 15.91 0.92 -50.54
CA LEU A 426 14.78 1.75 -50.14
C LEU A 426 13.50 0.90 -50.06
N ASP A 427 12.58 1.32 -49.20
CA ASP A 427 11.25 0.71 -49.08
C ASP A 427 10.46 0.84 -50.39
N GLU A 428 9.53 -0.09 -50.65
CA GLU A 428 8.76 -0.13 -51.91
C GLU A 428 7.89 1.13 -52.10
N GLU A 429 7.49 1.77 -51.00
CA GLU A 429 6.71 3.00 -50.98
C GLU A 429 7.55 4.27 -51.15
N ALA A 430 8.89 4.18 -51.06
CA ALA A 430 9.76 5.35 -51.19
C ALA A 430 9.60 5.99 -52.59
N MET A 431 9.67 7.32 -52.66
CA MET A 431 9.68 8.03 -53.93
C MET A 431 11.12 8.34 -54.36
N VAL A 432 11.50 7.96 -55.57
CA VAL A 432 12.85 8.16 -56.11
C VAL A 432 12.81 8.98 -57.39
N GLY A 433 13.66 10.00 -57.44
CA GLY A 433 14.00 10.72 -58.67
C GLY A 433 15.48 10.60 -58.99
N ILE A 434 15.83 10.60 -60.28
CA ILE A 434 17.21 10.60 -60.76
C ILE A 434 17.38 11.73 -61.76
N LEU A 435 18.26 12.66 -61.45
CA LEU A 435 18.64 13.75 -62.32
C LEU A 435 20.12 13.62 -62.67
N ALA A 436 20.42 13.46 -63.95
CA ALA A 436 21.78 13.45 -64.47
C ALA A 436 22.17 14.85 -64.91
N PHE A 437 23.43 15.22 -64.70
CA PHE A 437 23.89 16.56 -65.04
C PHE A 437 25.35 16.61 -65.54
N ASP A 438 25.59 17.49 -66.49
CA ASP A 438 26.90 17.93 -66.93
C ASP A 438 26.97 19.48 -66.87
N ARG A 439 26.85 20.18 -68.00
CA ARG A 439 26.44 21.60 -68.07
C ARG A 439 24.93 21.77 -68.25
N GLU A 440 24.27 20.75 -68.80
CA GLU A 440 22.83 20.63 -68.89
C GLU A 440 22.35 19.65 -67.80
N ARG A 441 21.03 19.55 -67.63
CA ARG A 441 20.41 18.67 -66.64
C ARG A 441 19.20 17.97 -67.24
N GLU A 442 19.10 16.69 -66.97
CA GLU A 442 18.04 15.83 -67.50
C GLU A 442 17.49 14.95 -66.37
N TRP A 443 16.18 14.98 -66.19
CA TRP A 443 15.47 14.02 -65.34
C TRP A 443 15.45 12.67 -66.06
N VAL A 444 16.40 11.81 -65.70
CA VAL A 444 16.52 10.44 -66.20
C VAL A 444 15.36 9.59 -65.68
N LEU A 445 14.96 9.85 -64.43
CA LEU A 445 13.77 9.28 -63.81
C LEU A 445 13.03 10.39 -63.04
N PRO A 446 11.81 10.77 -63.43
CA PRO A 446 10.96 11.66 -62.64
C PRO A 446 10.67 11.08 -61.26
N ILE A 447 10.40 11.94 -60.27
CA ILE A 447 10.11 11.48 -58.90
C ILE A 447 8.81 10.67 -58.89
N ALA A 448 8.91 9.37 -58.57
CA ALA A 448 7.80 8.44 -58.47
C ALA A 448 8.13 7.34 -57.46
N THR A 449 7.13 6.57 -57.01
CA THR A 449 7.34 5.36 -56.19
C THR A 449 8.33 4.41 -56.86
N VAL A 450 9.21 3.77 -56.09
CA VAL A 450 10.29 2.93 -56.62
C VAL A 450 9.75 1.82 -57.52
N ASP A 451 10.15 1.86 -58.80
CA ASP A 451 10.10 0.72 -59.72
C ASP A 451 11.52 0.40 -60.15
N PHE A 452 12.07 -0.70 -59.60
CA PHE A 452 13.44 -1.11 -59.83
C PHE A 452 13.72 -1.41 -61.31
N THR A 453 12.72 -1.88 -62.07
CA THR A 453 12.86 -2.14 -63.50
C THR A 453 13.01 -0.83 -64.26
N ALA A 454 12.16 0.16 -63.94
CA ALA A 454 12.22 1.49 -64.54
C ALA A 454 13.56 2.20 -64.23
N VAL A 455 14.09 2.04 -63.01
CA VAL A 455 15.40 2.59 -62.61
C VAL A 455 16.53 2.04 -63.48
N ILE A 456 16.57 0.72 -63.69
CA ILE A 456 17.60 0.08 -64.53
C ILE A 456 17.51 0.58 -65.97
N GLU A 457 16.30 0.59 -66.55
CA GLU A 457 16.06 1.04 -67.93
C GLU A 457 16.44 2.52 -68.13
N ALA A 458 16.17 3.35 -67.13
CA ALA A 458 16.47 4.78 -67.13
C ALA A 458 17.98 5.06 -67.09
N LEU A 459 18.74 4.33 -66.26
CA LEU A 459 20.17 4.56 -66.08
C LEU A 459 21.05 4.02 -67.22
N GLN A 460 20.63 2.97 -67.94
CA GLN A 460 21.42 2.37 -69.02
C GLN A 460 21.90 3.36 -70.12
N PRO A 461 21.04 4.20 -70.72
CA PRO A 461 21.42 5.05 -71.85
C PRO A 461 22.33 6.24 -71.50
N MET A 462 22.59 6.52 -70.22
CA MET A 462 23.40 7.68 -69.84
C MET A 462 24.82 7.58 -70.40
N ASN A 463 25.32 8.68 -70.92
CA ASN A 463 26.67 8.81 -71.47
C ASN A 463 27.40 9.98 -70.83
N ALA A 464 28.70 9.84 -70.60
CA ALA A 464 29.50 10.91 -70.03
C ALA A 464 29.87 11.93 -71.10
N ILE A 465 29.46 13.20 -70.98
CA ILE A 465 29.67 14.27 -71.96
C ILE A 465 29.88 15.61 -71.20
N GLY A 466 30.49 16.60 -71.85
CA GLY A 466 30.41 17.98 -71.36
C GLY A 466 31.31 18.35 -70.17
N GLY A 467 30.93 19.43 -69.48
CA GLY A 467 31.58 19.97 -68.27
C GLY A 467 30.74 19.69 -67.03
N THR A 468 30.89 20.48 -65.96
CA THR A 468 30.20 20.26 -64.68
C THR A 468 29.59 21.56 -64.13
N ASP A 469 28.28 21.56 -63.84
CA ASP A 469 27.52 22.61 -63.17
C ASP A 469 26.57 22.00 -62.14
N ILE A 470 26.93 22.13 -60.85
CA ILE A 470 26.15 21.58 -59.74
C ILE A 470 25.02 22.51 -59.28
N TYR A 471 24.98 23.77 -59.72
CA TYR A 471 24.05 24.76 -59.18
C TYR A 471 22.60 24.47 -59.57
N PHE A 472 22.34 24.36 -60.88
CA PHE A 472 20.99 24.15 -61.39
C PHE A 472 20.39 22.77 -61.04
N PRO A 473 21.15 21.66 -61.06
CA PRO A 473 20.69 20.36 -60.57
C PRO A 473 20.12 20.41 -59.14
N ILE A 474 20.80 21.11 -58.23
CA ILE A 474 20.34 21.25 -56.83
C ILE A 474 19.05 22.08 -56.79
N VAL A 475 19.01 23.20 -57.50
CA VAL A 475 17.81 24.06 -57.57
C VAL A 475 16.60 23.29 -58.10
N ASP A 476 16.77 22.54 -59.20
CA ASP A 476 15.70 21.75 -59.79
C ASP A 476 15.21 20.63 -58.86
N ALA A 477 16.13 19.96 -58.15
CA ALA A 477 15.75 18.94 -57.18
C ALA A 477 14.91 19.54 -56.05
N LEU A 478 15.30 20.69 -55.50
CA LEU A 478 14.51 21.40 -54.49
C LEU A 478 13.14 21.80 -55.06
N ASP A 479 13.07 22.41 -56.24
CA ASP A 479 11.80 22.83 -56.86
C ASP A 479 10.80 21.66 -57.06
N HIS A 480 11.29 20.44 -57.30
CA HIS A 480 10.44 19.25 -57.50
C HIS A 480 10.14 18.49 -56.21
N LEU A 481 10.98 18.62 -55.18
CA LEU A 481 10.74 18.03 -53.85
C LEU A 481 9.80 18.92 -53.00
N ASP A 482 9.91 20.24 -53.11
CA ASP A 482 9.11 21.22 -52.37
C ASP A 482 7.60 20.89 -52.34
N PRO A 483 6.91 20.59 -53.47
CA PRO A 483 5.46 20.34 -53.48
C PRO A 483 5.03 18.94 -53.02
N LEU A 484 5.95 18.01 -52.72
CA LEU A 484 5.59 16.64 -52.33
C LEU A 484 5.16 16.59 -50.86
N GLU A 485 4.07 15.88 -50.58
CA GLU A 485 3.59 15.59 -49.22
C GLU A 485 4.15 14.23 -48.77
N VAL A 486 5.40 14.23 -48.30
CA VAL A 486 6.11 13.05 -47.76
C VAL A 486 6.83 13.44 -46.46
N ARG A 487 7.10 12.47 -45.59
CA ARG A 487 7.64 12.75 -44.23
C ARG A 487 9.07 13.30 -44.25
N SER A 488 9.92 12.82 -45.16
CA SER A 488 11.28 13.36 -45.35
C SER A 488 11.64 13.50 -46.83
N LYS A 489 12.39 14.56 -47.16
CA LYS A 489 12.90 14.84 -48.51
C LYS A 489 14.41 14.93 -48.48
N HIS A 490 15.07 14.23 -49.41
CA HIS A 490 16.54 14.24 -49.47
C HIS A 490 17.04 14.44 -50.89
N VAL A 491 18.06 15.30 -51.03
CA VAL A 491 18.87 15.42 -52.23
C VAL A 491 20.22 14.77 -51.95
N LEU A 492 20.61 13.80 -52.78
CA LEU A 492 21.91 13.14 -52.70
C LEU A 492 22.74 13.48 -53.93
N LEU A 493 23.74 14.33 -53.76
CA LEU A 493 24.65 14.78 -54.82
C LEU A 493 25.87 13.88 -54.93
N ILE A 494 26.12 13.29 -56.09
CA ILE A 494 27.35 12.54 -56.37
C ILE A 494 28.19 13.32 -57.37
N SER A 495 29.30 13.91 -56.92
CA SER A 495 30.20 14.71 -57.77
C SER A 495 31.59 14.86 -57.16
N ASP A 496 32.60 15.20 -57.96
CA ASP A 496 33.92 15.64 -57.46
C ASP A 496 33.92 17.13 -57.03
N GLY A 497 32.80 17.85 -57.21
CA GLY A 497 32.63 19.24 -56.77
C GLY A 497 33.39 20.27 -57.61
N LYS A 498 34.00 19.87 -58.73
CA LYS A 498 34.66 20.82 -59.64
C LYS A 498 33.61 21.45 -60.54
N ALA A 499 33.01 22.55 -60.10
CA ALA A 499 32.20 23.39 -60.97
C ALA A 499 33.09 24.10 -62.01
N GLY A 500 32.58 24.32 -63.22
CA GLY A 500 33.25 25.15 -64.22
C GLY A 500 33.42 26.61 -63.77
N ASP A 501 34.25 27.39 -64.49
CA ASP A 501 34.60 28.80 -64.18
C ASP A 501 33.42 29.81 -64.28
N ASP A 502 32.17 29.34 -64.35
CA ASP A 502 31.01 30.19 -64.50
C ASP A 502 30.58 30.82 -63.18
N VAL A 503 30.23 32.12 -63.20
CA VAL A 503 29.71 32.82 -62.03
C VAL A 503 28.27 32.36 -61.74
N ARG A 504 28.01 31.84 -60.53
CA ARG A 504 26.69 31.40 -60.02
C ARG A 504 26.39 32.05 -58.66
N ASP A 505 25.11 32.22 -58.33
CA ASP A 505 24.66 32.78 -57.04
C ASP A 505 24.63 31.73 -55.92
N TYR A 506 25.79 31.13 -55.61
CA TYR A 506 25.91 30.21 -54.49
C TYR A 506 25.46 30.80 -53.14
N PRO A 507 25.69 32.10 -52.83
CA PRO A 507 25.11 32.71 -51.62
C PRO A 507 23.59 32.64 -51.57
N GLY A 508 22.90 32.87 -52.70
CA GLY A 508 21.46 32.71 -52.80
C GLY A 508 21.00 31.27 -52.57
N LEU A 509 21.71 30.28 -53.13
CA LEU A 509 21.41 28.86 -52.92
C LEU A 509 21.64 28.42 -51.46
N VAL A 510 22.72 28.88 -50.82
CA VAL A 510 22.98 28.63 -49.40
C VAL A 510 21.84 29.16 -48.54
N ARG A 511 21.38 30.38 -48.80
CA ARG A 511 20.23 30.94 -48.07
C ARG A 511 18.97 30.10 -48.27
N ARG A 512 18.67 29.68 -49.50
CA ARG A 512 17.51 28.81 -49.77
C ARG A 512 17.60 27.50 -49.00
N LEU A 513 18.75 26.83 -49.04
CA LEU A 513 18.97 25.57 -48.32
C LEU A 513 18.79 25.73 -46.81
N THR A 514 19.21 26.86 -46.23
CA THR A 514 19.03 27.16 -44.80
C THR A 514 17.58 27.51 -44.44
N GLU A 515 16.80 28.04 -45.38
CA GLU A 515 15.38 28.39 -45.19
C GLU A 515 14.44 27.18 -45.43
N THR A 516 14.91 26.10 -46.04
CA THR A 516 14.15 24.86 -46.26
C THR A 516 14.30 23.93 -45.05
N GLU A 517 13.21 23.70 -44.31
CA GLU A 517 13.23 22.90 -43.07
C GLU A 517 13.03 21.39 -43.29
N ASP A 518 12.39 20.98 -44.38
CA ASP A 518 11.94 19.61 -44.64
C ASP A 518 12.76 18.84 -45.69
N THR A 519 13.81 19.48 -46.25
CA THR A 519 14.65 18.89 -47.29
C THR A 519 16.13 18.97 -46.95
N THR A 520 16.81 17.82 -46.88
CA THR A 520 18.27 17.80 -46.63
C THR A 520 19.08 17.68 -47.91
N LEU A 521 20.28 18.26 -47.95
CA LEU A 521 21.27 18.07 -49.01
C LEU A 521 22.51 17.32 -48.50
N SER A 522 22.67 16.07 -48.92
CA SER A 522 23.90 15.29 -48.69
C SER A 522 24.72 15.19 -49.97
N ALA A 523 26.04 15.05 -49.84
CA ALA A 523 26.93 14.92 -50.99
C ALA A 523 27.96 13.80 -50.82
N ILE A 524 28.20 13.03 -51.87
CA ILE A 524 29.31 12.10 -51.99
C ILE A 524 30.38 12.75 -52.85
N ALA A 525 31.46 13.16 -52.19
CA ALA A 525 32.65 13.72 -52.81
C ALA A 525 33.57 12.59 -53.25
N VAL A 526 33.73 12.41 -54.58
CA VAL A 526 34.47 11.27 -55.15
C VAL A 526 35.78 11.72 -55.80
N GLY A 527 36.87 10.99 -55.52
CA GLY A 527 38.17 11.15 -56.19
C GLY A 527 39.26 11.81 -55.32
N ASN A 528 40.43 12.05 -55.92
CA ASN A 528 41.65 12.41 -55.16
C ASN A 528 41.73 13.88 -54.70
N SER A 529 40.89 14.78 -55.24
CA SER A 529 40.92 16.21 -54.92
C SER A 529 39.56 16.87 -55.12
N PRO A 530 38.51 16.42 -54.40
CA PRO A 530 37.19 17.03 -54.53
C PRO A 530 37.16 18.42 -53.90
N ASN A 531 36.28 19.30 -54.39
CA ASN A 531 36.09 20.63 -53.82
C ASN A 531 35.26 20.57 -52.53
N THR A 532 35.88 20.08 -51.46
CA THR A 532 35.24 19.89 -50.16
C THR A 532 34.81 21.21 -49.51
N THR A 533 35.41 22.35 -49.89
CA THR A 533 35.00 23.66 -49.38
C THR A 533 33.61 24.06 -49.90
N LEU A 534 33.39 23.95 -51.21
CA LEU A 534 32.09 24.26 -51.82
C LEU A 534 31.03 23.25 -51.38
N LEU A 535 31.31 21.94 -51.51
CA LEU A 535 30.39 20.89 -51.14
C LEU A 535 30.05 20.94 -49.63
N GLY A 536 31.06 21.14 -48.78
CA GLY A 536 30.85 21.29 -47.34
C GLY A 536 29.95 22.48 -47.00
N THR A 537 30.14 23.63 -47.67
CA THR A 537 29.30 24.81 -47.44
C THR A 537 27.83 24.53 -47.80
N LEU A 538 27.57 23.88 -48.94
CA LEU A 538 26.21 23.56 -49.38
C LEU A 538 25.55 22.49 -48.49
N VAL A 539 26.28 21.43 -48.17
CA VAL A 539 25.79 20.34 -47.31
C VAL A 539 25.48 20.83 -45.90
N THR A 540 26.35 21.66 -45.31
CA THR A 540 26.08 22.27 -44.00
C THR A 540 24.87 23.19 -44.05
N ALA A 541 24.70 23.98 -45.13
CA ALA A 541 23.55 24.85 -45.29
C ALA A 541 22.23 24.08 -45.43
N GLY A 542 22.25 22.91 -46.06
CA GLY A 542 21.09 22.03 -46.23
C GLY A 542 21.01 20.88 -45.21
N GLY A 543 21.66 21.00 -44.05
CA GLY A 543 21.53 20.05 -42.94
C GLY A 543 21.97 18.60 -43.19
N GLY A 544 22.68 18.30 -44.29
CA GLY A 544 23.04 16.92 -44.66
C GLY A 544 24.44 16.50 -44.24
N THR A 545 24.91 15.38 -44.80
CA THR A 545 26.25 14.82 -44.55
C THR A 545 27.10 14.77 -45.82
N ILE A 546 28.40 15.08 -45.69
CA ILE A 546 29.38 14.87 -46.75
C ILE A 546 30.06 13.52 -46.56
N TYR A 547 29.98 12.67 -47.58
CA TYR A 547 30.63 11.36 -47.63
C TYR A 547 31.86 11.44 -48.53
N LEU A 548 32.99 10.93 -48.05
CA LEU A 548 34.23 10.91 -48.81
C LEU A 548 34.42 9.51 -49.40
N ALA A 549 34.53 9.43 -50.72
CA ALA A 549 34.94 8.23 -51.44
C ALA A 549 36.38 8.43 -51.93
N ASN A 550 37.33 7.77 -51.26
CA ASN A 550 38.78 7.89 -51.53
C ASN A 550 39.13 7.53 -52.99
N ASP A 551 38.38 6.60 -53.57
CA ASP A 551 38.45 6.21 -54.96
C ASP A 551 37.06 5.85 -55.50
N PHE A 552 36.92 5.81 -56.82
CA PHE A 552 35.66 5.48 -57.48
C PHE A 552 35.24 4.02 -57.28
N SER A 553 36.16 3.10 -56.98
CA SER A 553 35.84 1.70 -56.64
C SER A 553 35.12 1.56 -55.30
N SER A 554 35.33 2.48 -54.36
CA SER A 554 34.64 2.52 -53.07
C SER A 554 33.24 3.13 -53.13
N LEU A 555 32.88 3.78 -54.25
CA LEU A 555 31.63 4.51 -54.42
C LEU A 555 30.37 3.65 -54.14
N PRO A 556 30.25 2.40 -54.60
CA PRO A 556 29.08 1.56 -54.29
C PRO A 556 28.85 1.41 -52.78
N GLN A 557 29.92 1.15 -52.01
CA GLN A 557 29.79 0.98 -50.55
C GLN A 557 29.42 2.27 -49.84
N VAL A 558 29.97 3.41 -50.29
CA VAL A 558 29.69 4.73 -49.72
C VAL A 558 28.25 5.14 -50.04
N LEU A 559 27.78 4.93 -51.26
CA LEU A 559 26.42 5.26 -51.69
C LEU A 559 25.37 4.37 -51.00
N ILE A 560 25.64 3.06 -50.88
CA ILE A 560 24.82 2.14 -50.06
C ILE A 560 24.71 2.65 -48.62
N ARG A 561 25.82 3.02 -47.99
CA ARG A 561 25.82 3.53 -46.61
C ARG A 561 25.08 4.86 -46.49
N ALA A 562 25.23 5.76 -47.45
CA ALA A 562 24.54 7.04 -47.48
C ALA A 562 23.03 6.84 -47.59
N THR A 563 22.59 6.01 -48.53
CA THR A 563 21.16 5.73 -48.75
C THR A 563 20.53 4.94 -47.62
N GLN A 564 21.23 3.95 -47.04
CA GLN A 564 20.76 3.27 -45.84
C GLN A 564 20.57 4.23 -44.66
N ARG A 565 21.42 5.26 -44.56
CA ARG A 565 21.28 6.27 -43.52
C ARG A 565 20.06 7.15 -43.75
N LEU A 566 19.88 7.65 -44.98
CA LEU A 566 18.72 8.47 -45.37
C LEU A 566 17.39 7.70 -45.25
N SER A 567 17.38 6.42 -45.62
CA SER A 567 16.23 5.51 -45.45
C SER A 567 15.88 5.20 -43.99
N ARG A 568 16.79 5.51 -43.05
CA ARG A 568 16.67 5.15 -41.62
C ARG A 568 16.58 6.37 -40.70
N GLU A 569 16.34 7.57 -41.22
CA GLU A 569 16.06 8.74 -40.38
C GLU A 569 14.66 8.61 -39.75
N ARG A 570 14.59 7.77 -38.70
CA ARG A 570 13.43 7.52 -37.82
C ARG A 570 13.30 8.64 -36.77
N PHE A 571 13.57 9.88 -37.17
CA PHE A 571 13.65 11.03 -36.30
C PHE A 571 12.74 12.13 -36.82
N VAL A 572 11.80 12.56 -35.98
CA VAL A 572 10.89 13.66 -36.30
C VAL A 572 11.48 14.93 -35.74
N THR A 573 11.46 16.01 -36.53
CA THR A 573 11.88 17.35 -36.14
C THR A 573 10.69 18.31 -36.18
N GLY A 574 10.74 19.37 -35.38
CA GLY A 574 9.68 20.37 -35.26
C GLY A 574 8.94 20.29 -33.93
N ASP A 575 8.32 21.39 -33.53
CA ASP A 575 7.60 21.49 -32.26
C ASP A 575 6.37 20.58 -32.27
N THR A 576 6.45 19.46 -31.56
CA THR A 576 5.39 18.45 -31.44
C THR A 576 4.83 18.44 -30.02
N GLU A 577 3.50 18.60 -29.90
CA GLU A 577 2.82 18.58 -28.60
C GLU A 577 2.96 17.22 -27.91
N VAL A 578 3.26 17.27 -26.60
CA VAL A 578 3.41 16.07 -25.77
C VAL A 578 2.14 15.88 -24.92
N ASN A 579 1.49 14.73 -25.10
CA ASN A 579 0.25 14.37 -24.45
C ASN A 579 0.45 13.16 -23.52
N GLY A 580 -0.27 13.11 -22.40
CA GLY A 580 -0.24 11.97 -21.45
C GLY A 580 -0.07 12.39 -19.99
N ARG A 581 0.24 11.42 -19.11
CA ARG A 581 0.39 11.63 -17.66
C ARG A 581 1.49 10.75 -17.09
N LEU A 582 2.47 11.36 -16.40
CA LEU A 582 3.49 10.66 -15.62
C LEU A 582 3.15 10.52 -14.12
N ILE A 583 2.40 11.48 -13.57
CA ILE A 583 2.18 11.60 -12.12
C ILE A 583 0.68 11.46 -11.80
N ASP A 584 0.35 10.58 -10.86
CA ASP A 584 -1.02 10.42 -10.34
C ASP A 584 -1.38 11.48 -9.29
N THR A 585 -0.98 12.74 -9.55
CA THR A 585 -1.37 13.88 -8.71
C THR A 585 -2.52 14.65 -9.37
N HIS A 586 -3.43 15.19 -8.56
CA HIS A 586 -4.63 15.92 -8.98
C HIS A 586 -4.35 17.21 -9.80
N ALA A 587 -3.08 17.55 -10.06
CA ALA A 587 -2.69 18.72 -10.86
C ALA A 587 -1.86 18.26 -12.07
N THR A 588 -2.46 18.25 -13.26
CA THR A 588 -1.76 17.99 -14.53
C THR A 588 -0.95 19.22 -14.90
N VAL A 589 0.38 19.16 -14.80
CA VAL A 589 1.25 20.22 -15.33
C VAL A 589 1.44 19.95 -16.83
N PRO A 590 1.13 20.90 -17.73
CA PRO A 590 1.29 20.71 -19.17
C PRO A 590 2.77 20.60 -19.53
N VAL A 591 3.14 19.53 -20.23
CA VAL A 591 4.51 19.26 -20.69
C VAL A 591 4.78 20.10 -21.94
N PRO A 592 5.89 20.86 -22.02
CA PRO A 592 6.23 21.62 -23.21
C PRO A 592 6.45 20.72 -24.44
N PRO A 593 6.21 21.22 -25.67
CA PRO A 593 6.49 20.49 -26.90
C PRO A 593 7.94 20.00 -27.01
N LEU A 594 8.14 18.88 -27.70
CA LEU A 594 9.45 18.38 -28.11
C LEU A 594 9.83 18.97 -29.47
N GLN A 595 11.09 19.36 -29.65
CA GLN A 595 11.60 19.88 -30.93
C GLN A 595 12.07 18.76 -31.86
N GLY A 596 12.17 17.54 -31.32
CA GLY A 596 12.44 16.33 -32.07
C GLY A 596 12.49 15.10 -31.17
N TYR A 597 12.17 13.95 -31.75
CA TYR A 597 12.06 12.68 -31.04
C TYR A 597 12.26 11.49 -32.00
N VAL A 598 12.59 10.33 -31.44
CA VAL A 598 12.75 9.09 -32.21
C VAL A 598 11.41 8.38 -32.34
N VAL A 599 11.04 7.99 -33.56
CA VAL A 599 9.82 7.22 -33.80
C VAL A 599 10.01 5.81 -33.27
N THR A 600 9.10 5.40 -32.39
CA THR A 600 9.07 4.06 -31.80
C THR A 600 7.64 3.51 -31.81
N TYR A 601 7.48 2.21 -31.62
CA TYR A 601 6.16 1.58 -31.54
C TYR A 601 6.07 0.74 -30.26
N PRO A 602 4.96 0.79 -29.51
CA PRO A 602 4.86 0.07 -28.25
C PRO A 602 4.68 -1.43 -28.50
N LYS A 603 5.32 -2.28 -27.70
CA LYS A 603 5.06 -3.74 -27.68
C LYS A 603 3.76 -4.06 -26.91
N GLU A 604 3.21 -5.26 -27.08
CA GLU A 604 1.88 -5.65 -26.55
C GLU A 604 1.67 -5.39 -25.04
N THR A 605 2.70 -5.56 -24.20
CA THR A 605 2.59 -5.42 -22.73
C THR A 605 3.08 -4.07 -22.21
N THR A 606 3.26 -3.10 -23.10
CA THR A 606 3.84 -1.79 -22.79
C THR A 606 2.80 -0.84 -22.23
N GLN A 607 3.19 -0.13 -21.18
CA GLN A 607 2.48 1.03 -20.70
C GLN A 607 3.12 2.29 -21.28
N THR A 608 2.44 2.94 -22.22
CA THR A 608 2.86 4.25 -22.75
C THR A 608 2.29 5.37 -21.89
N LEU A 609 3.18 6.19 -21.33
CA LEU A 609 2.85 7.28 -20.41
C LEU A 609 2.72 8.62 -21.12
N LEU A 610 3.60 8.88 -22.08
CA LEU A 610 3.62 10.10 -22.88
C LEU A 610 3.73 9.79 -24.37
N TRP A 611 3.07 10.64 -25.16
CA TRP A 611 2.98 10.58 -26.62
C TRP A 611 3.40 11.94 -27.21
N ALA A 612 4.15 11.93 -28.32
CA ALA A 612 4.32 13.10 -29.20
C ALA A 612 3.50 12.82 -30.46
N GLY A 613 2.40 13.53 -30.64
CA GLY A 613 1.41 13.14 -31.65
C GLY A 613 0.87 11.73 -31.40
N GLU A 614 1.13 10.81 -32.32
CA GLU A 614 0.76 9.38 -32.21
C GLU A 614 1.93 8.47 -31.80
N ASP A 615 3.12 9.04 -31.58
CA ASP A 615 4.33 8.26 -31.29
C ASP A 615 4.62 8.19 -29.78
N PRO A 616 4.92 7.02 -29.20
CA PRO A 616 5.36 6.87 -27.82
C PRO A 616 6.67 7.63 -27.55
N VAL A 617 6.64 8.50 -26.55
CA VAL A 617 7.83 9.23 -26.07
C VAL A 617 8.34 8.65 -24.77
N VAL A 618 7.43 8.34 -23.82
CA VAL A 618 7.79 7.64 -22.58
C VAL A 618 6.99 6.36 -22.51
N ALA A 619 7.69 5.24 -22.57
CA ALA A 619 7.09 3.91 -22.53
C ALA A 619 7.81 3.07 -21.48
N THR A 620 7.05 2.33 -20.68
CA THR A 620 7.58 1.48 -19.62
C THR A 620 6.92 0.12 -19.63
N TRP A 621 7.66 -0.92 -19.24
CA TRP A 621 7.12 -2.24 -19.02
C TRP A 621 7.88 -2.98 -17.92
N ARG A 622 7.26 -4.02 -17.36
CA ARG A 622 7.90 -4.87 -16.34
C ARG A 622 8.69 -5.98 -16.99
N VAL A 623 9.89 -6.22 -16.48
CA VAL A 623 10.77 -7.31 -16.92
C VAL A 623 11.26 -8.05 -15.68
N GLY A 624 10.61 -9.17 -15.34
CA GLY A 624 10.88 -9.89 -14.09
C GLY A 624 10.55 -9.03 -12.86
N LEU A 625 11.52 -8.86 -11.95
CA LEU A 625 11.34 -8.10 -10.70
C LEU A 625 11.49 -6.58 -10.86
N GLY A 626 12.03 -6.12 -12.00
CA GLY A 626 12.32 -4.72 -12.29
C GLY A 626 11.44 -4.14 -13.39
N SER A 627 11.79 -2.94 -13.84
CA SER A 627 11.12 -2.26 -14.95
C SER A 627 12.13 -1.60 -15.87
N ILE A 628 11.73 -1.45 -17.14
CA ILE A 628 12.52 -0.76 -18.16
C ILE A 628 11.66 0.32 -18.76
N THR A 629 12.19 1.54 -18.73
CA THR A 629 11.57 2.73 -19.28
C THR A 629 12.44 3.27 -20.41
N VAL A 630 11.82 3.63 -21.53
CA VAL A 630 12.48 4.32 -22.64
C VAL A 630 11.93 5.74 -22.72
N LEU A 631 12.84 6.71 -22.80
CA LEU A 631 12.54 8.07 -23.23
C LEU A 631 13.07 8.27 -24.64
N ALA A 632 12.18 8.39 -25.62
CA ALA A 632 12.50 8.52 -27.05
C ALA A 632 12.90 9.97 -27.44
N ALA A 633 13.63 10.65 -26.57
CA ALA A 633 14.14 12.00 -26.77
C ALA A 633 15.52 12.14 -26.09
N ASP A 634 16.29 13.15 -26.49
CA ASP A 634 17.56 13.44 -25.85
C ASP A 634 17.39 14.19 -24.52
N LEU A 635 18.31 14.00 -23.58
CA LEU A 635 18.46 14.88 -22.41
C LEU A 635 19.79 15.63 -22.47
N ASN A 636 20.24 16.04 -23.66
CA ASN A 636 21.41 16.90 -23.84
C ASN A 636 21.03 18.35 -24.19
N GLY A 637 19.76 18.59 -24.55
CA GLY A 637 19.19 19.90 -24.86
C GLY A 637 19.20 20.26 -26.34
N THR A 638 19.52 19.31 -27.22
CA THR A 638 19.47 19.51 -28.68
C THR A 638 18.02 19.62 -29.13
N TRP A 639 17.16 18.68 -28.72
CA TRP A 639 15.73 18.63 -29.05
C TRP A 639 14.80 18.84 -27.84
N THR A 640 15.39 18.93 -26.64
CA THR A 640 14.70 19.18 -25.36
C THR A 640 14.99 20.55 -24.77
N ARG A 641 15.32 21.57 -25.59
CA ARG A 641 15.65 22.92 -25.08
C ARG A 641 14.54 23.51 -24.22
N GLN A 642 13.28 23.44 -24.69
CA GLN A 642 12.12 23.95 -23.96
C GLN A 642 11.93 23.23 -22.61
N TRP A 643 12.26 21.93 -22.54
CA TRP A 643 12.21 21.17 -21.30
C TRP A 643 13.26 21.68 -20.30
N PHE A 644 14.48 21.95 -20.72
CA PHE A 644 15.50 22.50 -19.81
C PHE A 644 15.25 23.94 -19.36
N GLU A 645 14.45 24.71 -20.09
CA GLU A 645 14.01 26.06 -19.70
C GLU A 645 12.75 26.05 -18.81
N TRP A 646 12.06 24.90 -18.73
CA TRP A 646 10.82 24.73 -18.00
C TRP A 646 11.05 24.48 -16.51
N VAL A 647 10.38 25.29 -15.68
CA VAL A 647 10.52 25.31 -14.21
C VAL A 647 10.23 23.94 -13.57
N ASP A 648 9.28 23.17 -14.11
CA ASP A 648 8.88 21.87 -13.55
C ASP A 648 9.69 20.69 -14.09
N MET A 649 10.72 20.92 -14.92
CA MET A 649 11.53 19.84 -15.51
C MET A 649 12.18 18.90 -14.47
N PRO A 650 12.73 19.37 -13.33
CA PRO A 650 13.21 18.46 -12.29
C PRO A 650 12.09 17.53 -11.79
N ARG A 651 10.91 18.07 -11.48
CA ARG A 651 9.76 17.29 -11.01
C ARG A 651 9.24 16.32 -12.08
N PHE A 652 9.25 16.73 -13.34
CA PHE A 652 8.90 15.89 -14.48
C PHE A 652 9.88 14.72 -14.61
N PHE A 653 11.18 14.99 -14.49
CA PHE A 653 12.22 13.96 -14.54
C PHE A 653 12.14 13.00 -13.34
N ASP A 654 11.82 13.50 -12.14
CA ASP A 654 11.54 12.66 -10.97
C ASP A 654 10.36 11.72 -11.22
N GLY A 655 9.32 12.19 -11.91
CA GLY A 655 8.21 11.35 -12.38
C GLY A 655 8.64 10.23 -13.34
N ILE A 656 9.63 10.46 -14.20
CA ILE A 656 10.24 9.41 -15.04
C ILE A 656 11.06 8.44 -14.18
N LEU A 657 11.85 8.93 -13.23
CA LEU A 657 12.61 8.06 -12.32
C LEU A 657 11.69 7.20 -11.44
N ALA A 658 10.51 7.69 -11.09
CA ALA A 658 9.51 6.93 -10.35
C ALA A 658 8.99 5.71 -11.11
N THR A 659 8.95 5.72 -12.45
CA THR A 659 8.55 4.55 -13.24
C THR A 659 9.56 3.40 -13.17
N MET A 660 10.79 3.72 -12.75
CA MET A 660 11.87 2.76 -12.52
C MET A 660 11.86 2.19 -11.09
N GLN A 661 11.03 2.74 -10.18
CA GLN A 661 10.99 2.27 -8.81
C GLN A 661 10.26 0.93 -8.74
N SER A 662 10.98 -0.09 -8.30
CA SER A 662 10.38 -1.35 -7.87
C SER A 662 9.68 -1.12 -6.52
N ASP A 663 8.36 -1.35 -6.47
CA ASP A 663 7.65 -1.53 -5.20
C ASP A 663 8.40 -2.61 -4.42
N THR A 664 9.11 -2.22 -3.36
CA THR A 664 10.05 -3.13 -2.67
C THR A 664 9.31 -4.28 -1.96
N ASN A 665 7.98 -4.21 -1.85
CA ASN A 665 7.11 -5.31 -1.41
C ASN A 665 6.77 -6.30 -2.55
N ALA A 666 6.84 -5.89 -3.81
CA ALA A 666 6.60 -6.77 -4.97
C ALA A 666 7.84 -7.59 -5.36
N ALA A 667 9.06 -7.09 -5.10
CA ALA A 667 10.31 -7.74 -5.51
C ALA A 667 10.56 -9.11 -4.83
N LEU A 668 9.97 -9.35 -3.65
CA LEU A 668 10.08 -10.63 -2.93
C LEU A 668 8.90 -11.57 -3.19
N GLY A 669 7.86 -11.11 -3.90
CA GLY A 669 6.61 -11.84 -4.03
C GLY A 669 5.91 -12.07 -2.69
N LEU A 670 6.14 -11.21 -1.70
CA LEU A 670 5.55 -11.27 -0.36
C LEU A 670 5.11 -9.86 0.05
N SER A 671 3.84 -9.68 0.36
CA SER A 671 3.31 -8.44 0.96
C SER A 671 2.62 -8.78 2.27
N ALA A 672 2.71 -7.90 3.26
CA ALA A 672 2.17 -8.17 4.59
C ALA A 672 1.33 -6.99 5.09
N THR A 673 0.23 -7.30 5.78
CA THR A 673 -0.66 -6.34 6.43
C THR A 673 -0.85 -6.75 7.88
N VAL A 674 -0.83 -5.77 8.78
CA VAL A 674 -1.09 -5.98 10.22
C VAL A 674 -2.33 -5.20 10.61
N SER A 675 -3.20 -5.82 11.39
CA SER A 675 -4.42 -5.21 11.91
C SER A 675 -4.58 -5.50 13.39
N PHE A 676 -5.16 -4.55 14.12
CA PHE A 676 -5.46 -4.68 15.54
C PHE A 676 -6.96 -4.97 15.72
N GLU A 677 -7.28 -6.07 16.40
CA GLU A 677 -8.63 -6.48 16.80
C GLU A 677 -8.66 -6.54 18.34
N GLY A 678 -8.75 -5.35 18.98
CA GLY A 678 -8.65 -5.22 20.44
C GLY A 678 -7.30 -5.72 20.98
N SER A 679 -7.36 -6.63 21.95
CA SER A 679 -6.21 -7.32 22.56
C SER A 679 -5.51 -8.35 21.66
N THR A 680 -5.97 -8.53 20.41
CA THR A 680 -5.36 -9.44 19.44
C THR A 680 -4.85 -8.70 18.21
N THR A 681 -3.61 -8.97 17.81
CA THR A 681 -3.03 -8.51 16.54
C THR A 681 -3.09 -9.64 15.51
N SER A 682 -3.52 -9.33 14.29
CA SER A 682 -3.53 -10.26 13.16
C SER A 682 -2.53 -9.82 12.10
N ILE A 683 -1.60 -10.70 11.72
CA ILE A 683 -0.70 -10.51 10.57
C ILE A 683 -1.20 -11.37 9.42
N VAL A 684 -1.31 -10.77 8.24
CA VAL A 684 -1.67 -11.45 6.98
C VAL A 684 -0.57 -11.21 5.96
N VAL A 685 -0.10 -12.27 5.32
CA VAL A 685 0.93 -12.25 4.26
C VAL A 685 0.33 -12.79 2.97
N ASP A 686 0.31 -11.97 1.90
CA ASP A 686 -0.04 -12.34 0.53
C ASP A 686 1.26 -12.64 -0.25
N ALA A 687 1.36 -13.88 -0.74
CA ALA A 687 2.49 -14.43 -1.45
C ALA A 687 2.16 -14.70 -2.92
N ARG A 688 2.94 -14.08 -3.82
CA ARG A 688 2.77 -14.17 -5.28
C ARG A 688 4.08 -14.51 -5.99
N ASP A 689 3.98 -15.17 -7.14
CA ASP A 689 5.12 -15.40 -8.03
C ASP A 689 5.35 -14.21 -8.98
N ALA A 690 6.37 -14.30 -9.83
CA ALA A 690 6.73 -13.25 -10.77
C ALA A 690 5.65 -12.99 -11.85
N ASP A 691 4.77 -13.97 -12.09
CA ASP A 691 3.65 -13.87 -13.02
C ASP A 691 2.34 -13.41 -12.32
N GLY A 692 2.43 -13.08 -11.02
CA GLY A 692 1.30 -12.65 -10.19
C GLY A 692 0.40 -13.78 -9.67
N GLY A 693 0.78 -15.05 -9.88
CA GLY A 693 0.07 -16.24 -9.40
C GLY A 693 0.28 -16.49 -7.90
N TYR A 694 -0.69 -17.12 -7.25
CA TYR A 694 -0.64 -17.42 -5.81
C TYR A 694 0.40 -18.50 -5.48
N VAL A 695 1.23 -18.25 -4.47
CA VAL A 695 2.25 -19.19 -4.00
C VAL A 695 1.80 -19.90 -2.71
N ASN A 696 1.60 -21.21 -2.82
CA ASN A 696 1.10 -22.05 -1.74
C ASN A 696 2.22 -22.86 -1.05
N PHE A 697 1.92 -23.36 0.15
CA PHE A 697 2.80 -24.25 0.92
C PHE A 697 4.17 -23.67 1.27
N LEU A 698 4.24 -22.35 1.50
CA LEU A 698 5.44 -21.70 2.05
C LEU A 698 5.56 -21.95 3.55
N ASP A 699 6.80 -22.03 4.01
CA ASP A 699 7.17 -22.07 5.42
C ASP A 699 7.49 -20.65 5.89
N ILE A 700 6.46 -19.94 6.38
CA ILE A 700 6.56 -18.54 6.76
C ILE A 700 6.61 -18.40 8.28
N GLU A 701 7.71 -17.82 8.76
CA GLU A 701 7.93 -17.44 10.15
C GLU A 701 7.90 -15.91 10.26
N ALA A 702 7.23 -15.36 11.27
CA ALA A 702 7.29 -13.95 11.61
C ALA A 702 7.89 -13.75 13.00
N LYS A 703 8.89 -12.88 13.11
CA LYS A 703 9.57 -12.56 14.36
C LYS A 703 9.32 -11.10 14.74
N VAL A 704 8.71 -10.88 15.90
CA VAL A 704 8.41 -9.54 16.42
C VAL A 704 9.59 -9.06 17.28
N LEU A 705 10.16 -7.90 16.95
CA LEU A 705 11.25 -7.24 17.65
C LEU A 705 10.74 -5.96 18.34
N PRO A 706 11.20 -5.64 19.57
CA PRO A 706 12.29 -6.29 20.32
C PRO A 706 11.88 -7.48 21.19
N THR A 707 10.59 -7.83 21.25
CA THR A 707 10.08 -8.90 22.14
C THR A 707 10.65 -10.29 21.84
N ASN A 708 11.22 -10.49 20.65
CA ASN A 708 11.73 -11.77 20.14
C ASN A 708 10.68 -12.88 20.13
N VAL A 709 9.40 -12.53 19.99
CA VAL A 709 8.32 -13.50 19.82
C VAL A 709 8.36 -14.00 18.38
N THR A 710 8.49 -15.31 18.21
CA THR A 710 8.39 -16.00 16.92
C THR A 710 6.98 -16.56 16.74
N LEU A 711 6.40 -16.32 15.57
CA LEU A 711 5.06 -16.71 15.16
C LEU A 711 5.17 -17.53 13.86
N GLN A 712 4.53 -18.69 13.81
CA GLN A 712 4.48 -19.49 12.59
C GLN A 712 3.18 -19.15 11.85
N LEU A 713 3.27 -18.68 10.61
CA LEU A 713 2.09 -18.32 9.84
C LEU A 713 1.51 -19.55 9.14
N THR A 714 0.19 -19.67 9.18
CA THR A 714 -0.53 -20.80 8.57
C THR A 714 -1.26 -20.35 7.32
N GLN A 715 -1.27 -21.20 6.29
CA GLN A 715 -1.98 -20.88 5.05
C GLN A 715 -3.49 -20.98 5.26
N VAL A 716 -4.22 -19.88 5.05
CA VAL A 716 -5.69 -19.80 5.21
C VAL A 716 -6.44 -19.83 3.88
N SER A 717 -5.82 -19.35 2.81
CA SER A 717 -6.34 -19.45 1.43
C SER A 717 -5.18 -19.47 0.42
N PRO A 718 -5.43 -19.68 -0.88
CA PRO A 718 -4.36 -19.66 -1.88
C PRO A 718 -3.54 -18.36 -1.79
N GLY A 719 -2.22 -18.48 -1.64
CA GLY A 719 -1.30 -17.35 -1.49
C GLY A 719 -1.40 -16.56 -0.19
N LEU A 720 -2.35 -16.83 0.71
CA LEU A 720 -2.54 -16.05 1.94
C LEU A 720 -2.20 -16.86 3.18
N TYR A 721 -1.34 -16.28 4.01
CA TYR A 721 -0.88 -16.84 5.26
C TYR A 721 -1.23 -15.89 6.40
N GLN A 722 -1.69 -16.43 7.53
CA GLN A 722 -2.16 -15.62 8.64
C GLN A 722 -1.72 -16.22 9.97
N GLU A 723 -1.47 -15.34 10.94
CA GLU A 723 -1.35 -15.71 12.36
C GLU A 723 -1.94 -14.62 13.24
N ARG A 724 -2.47 -15.01 14.41
CA ARG A 724 -3.02 -14.12 15.42
C ARG A 724 -2.27 -14.29 16.75
N PHE A 725 -1.94 -13.19 17.39
CA PHE A 725 -1.17 -13.19 18.64
C PHE A 725 -1.60 -12.04 19.56
N PRO A 726 -1.32 -12.10 20.87
CA PRO A 726 -1.65 -11.01 21.79
C PRO A 726 -0.99 -9.69 21.36
N THR A 727 -1.76 -8.61 21.37
CA THR A 727 -1.26 -7.27 21.04
C THR A 727 -0.10 -6.90 21.99
N PRO A 728 1.08 -6.53 21.48
CA PRO A 728 2.19 -6.07 22.33
C PRO A 728 1.81 -4.80 23.12
N ALA A 729 2.66 -4.41 24.08
CA ALA A 729 2.49 -3.13 24.77
C ALA A 729 2.58 -1.95 23.77
N LYS A 730 2.14 -0.76 24.17
CA LYS A 730 2.29 0.46 23.35
C LYS A 730 3.76 0.67 22.96
N GLY A 731 4.03 1.02 21.70
CA GLY A 731 5.38 1.25 21.20
C GLY A 731 5.61 0.90 19.72
N GLY A 732 6.84 1.14 19.26
CA GLY A 732 7.29 0.76 17.91
C GLY A 732 7.91 -0.64 17.90
N TYR A 733 7.55 -1.42 16.89
CA TYR A 733 7.99 -2.80 16.68
C TYR A 733 8.43 -3.02 15.23
N THR A 734 9.32 -3.98 15.01
CA THR A 734 9.62 -4.51 13.67
C THR A 734 9.18 -5.95 13.63
N ILE A 735 8.41 -6.35 12.61
CA ILE A 735 8.12 -7.75 12.34
C ILE A 735 8.96 -8.20 11.15
N GLN A 736 9.88 -9.12 11.41
CA GLN A 736 10.69 -9.77 10.40
C GLN A 736 9.98 -11.05 9.94
N ILE A 737 9.48 -11.04 8.72
CA ILE A 737 8.85 -12.18 8.06
C ILE A 737 9.93 -12.91 7.26
N LEU A 738 10.05 -14.21 7.43
CA LEU A 738 11.02 -15.10 6.78
C LEU A 738 10.27 -16.25 6.12
N ASP A 739 10.43 -16.39 4.80
CA ASP A 739 10.06 -17.59 4.06
C ASP A 739 11.28 -18.53 4.03
N GLN A 740 11.27 -19.56 4.89
CA GLN A 740 12.34 -20.55 4.98
C GLN A 740 12.40 -21.48 3.75
N SER A 741 11.30 -21.59 2.98
CA SER A 741 11.24 -22.46 1.82
C SER A 741 11.96 -21.89 0.60
N ARG A 742 11.99 -20.56 0.47
CA ARG A 742 12.61 -19.86 -0.67
C ARG A 742 13.71 -18.88 -0.28
N ASP A 743 14.08 -18.84 1.00
CA ASP A 743 15.10 -17.96 1.57
C ASP A 743 14.84 -16.47 1.26
N ARG A 744 13.63 -16.01 1.58
CA ARG A 744 13.18 -14.62 1.38
C ARG A 744 12.83 -14.00 2.72
N SER A 745 13.10 -12.72 2.90
CA SER A 745 12.69 -12.02 4.12
C SER A 745 12.13 -10.63 3.84
N LEU A 746 11.11 -10.24 4.60
CA LEU A 746 10.43 -8.96 4.55
C LEU A 746 10.37 -8.38 5.96
N ASN A 747 10.78 -7.13 6.14
CA ASN A 747 10.61 -6.43 7.41
C ASN A 747 9.47 -5.43 7.29
N ILE A 748 8.54 -5.45 8.25
CA ILE A 748 7.47 -4.46 8.36
C ILE A 748 7.59 -3.71 9.69
N SER A 749 7.40 -2.39 9.63
CA SER A 749 7.28 -1.54 10.81
C SER A 749 5.85 -1.63 11.36
N LEU A 750 5.72 -1.79 12.67
CA LEU A 750 4.44 -1.80 13.37
C LEU A 750 4.47 -0.78 14.50
N THR A 751 3.47 0.11 14.55
CA THR A 751 3.25 1.01 15.69
C THR A 751 2.02 0.56 16.45
N VAL A 752 2.19 0.23 17.73
CA VAL A 752 1.08 -0.10 18.64
C VAL A 752 0.70 1.18 19.41
N PRO A 753 -0.51 1.74 19.21
CA PRO A 753 -0.97 2.92 19.92
C PRO A 753 -1.27 2.61 21.39
N TYR A 754 -1.54 3.65 22.20
CA TYR A 754 -2.14 3.47 23.52
C TYR A 754 -3.59 2.96 23.41
N SER A 755 -4.15 2.46 24.51
CA SER A 755 -5.50 1.85 24.51
C SER A 755 -6.59 2.86 24.13
N ALA A 756 -7.65 2.37 23.49
CA ALA A 756 -8.78 3.22 23.10
C ALA A 756 -9.43 3.93 24.30
N GLU A 757 -9.41 3.31 25.48
CA GLU A 757 -9.94 3.84 26.74
C GLU A 757 -9.21 5.09 27.25
N VAL A 758 -7.93 5.27 26.91
CA VAL A 758 -7.16 6.48 27.26
C VAL A 758 -7.19 7.50 26.10
N ALA A 759 -7.61 7.07 24.91
CA ALA A 759 -7.81 7.91 23.73
C ALA A 759 -9.13 8.69 23.77
N ARG A 760 -10.16 8.11 24.40
CA ARG A 760 -11.53 8.63 24.40
C ARG A 760 -12.03 8.64 25.83
N ILE A 761 -12.09 9.84 26.42
CA ILE A 761 -12.51 10.06 27.81
C ILE A 761 -13.81 10.87 27.86
N ASP A 762 -14.34 11.22 26.70
CA ASP A 762 -15.62 11.90 26.57
C ASP A 762 -16.77 10.91 26.64
N GLN A 763 -17.87 11.31 27.29
CA GLN A 763 -19.07 10.50 27.39
C GLN A 763 -19.78 10.35 26.03
N ASP A 764 -20.19 9.13 25.71
CA ASP A 764 -21.14 8.84 24.63
C ASP A 764 -22.56 8.67 25.18
N LEU A 765 -23.16 9.81 25.52
CA LEU A 765 -24.55 9.86 25.98
C LEU A 765 -25.53 9.30 24.95
N ALA A 766 -25.23 9.37 23.64
CA ALA A 766 -26.12 8.86 22.61
C ALA A 766 -26.24 7.34 22.69
N THR A 767 -25.12 6.64 22.87
CA THR A 767 -25.11 5.18 23.07
C THR A 767 -25.80 4.79 24.38
N LEU A 768 -25.56 5.51 25.48
CA LEU A 768 -26.25 5.26 26.75
C LEU A 768 -27.77 5.45 26.67
N HIS A 769 -28.23 6.52 26.00
CA HIS A 769 -29.64 6.74 25.73
C HIS A 769 -30.24 5.62 24.88
N TRP A 770 -29.51 5.19 23.85
CA TRP A 770 -29.95 4.11 22.96
C TRP A 770 -30.14 2.79 23.71
N ILE A 771 -29.19 2.40 24.59
CA ILE A 771 -29.29 1.20 25.44
C ILE A 771 -30.52 1.26 26.35
N ALA A 772 -30.76 2.40 27.00
CA ALA A 772 -31.90 2.56 27.91
C ALA A 772 -33.24 2.45 27.15
N GLU A 773 -33.37 3.10 26.00
CA GLU A 773 -34.61 3.11 25.20
C GLU A 773 -34.97 1.73 24.65
N HIS A 774 -33.99 0.94 24.20
CA HIS A 774 -34.25 -0.36 23.57
C HIS A 774 -34.40 -1.50 24.58
N SER A 775 -33.99 -1.30 25.84
CA SER A 775 -34.14 -2.28 26.92
C SER A 775 -35.30 -1.97 27.88
N ASP A 776 -36.25 -1.10 27.51
CA ASP A 776 -37.33 -0.63 28.40
C ASP A 776 -36.82 -0.04 29.74
N GLY A 777 -35.61 0.52 29.73
CA GLY A 777 -34.97 1.19 30.86
C GLY A 777 -35.09 2.71 30.80
N VAL A 778 -34.37 3.39 31.70
CA VAL A 778 -34.30 4.86 31.75
C VAL A 778 -32.88 5.33 32.01
N VAL A 779 -32.55 6.52 31.52
CA VAL A 779 -31.31 7.20 31.91
C VAL A 779 -31.53 7.88 33.26
N LEU A 780 -30.80 7.41 34.26
CA LEU A 780 -30.80 7.87 35.63
C LEU A 780 -30.01 9.17 35.74
N GLY A 781 -30.44 10.04 36.65
CA GLY A 781 -29.83 11.33 36.92
C GLY A 781 -30.30 11.87 38.27
N PRO A 782 -29.89 13.09 38.65
CA PRO A 782 -30.23 13.66 39.94
C PRO A 782 -31.75 13.70 40.16
N GLY A 783 -32.26 12.90 41.11
CA GLY A 783 -33.69 12.84 41.48
C GLY A 783 -34.55 11.88 40.63
N VAL A 784 -33.97 11.13 39.70
CA VAL A 784 -34.64 10.07 38.95
C VAL A 784 -34.32 8.73 39.62
N GLY A 785 -35.30 8.15 40.31
CA GLY A 785 -35.17 6.83 40.92
C GLY A 785 -35.33 5.67 39.93
N LEU A 786 -35.09 4.45 40.40
CA LEU A 786 -35.25 3.24 39.59
C LEU A 786 -36.69 3.10 39.07
N PRO A 787 -36.90 2.76 37.78
CA PRO A 787 -38.24 2.54 37.24
C PRO A 787 -38.93 1.39 37.97
N GLN A 788 -40.22 1.54 38.26
CA GLN A 788 -41.01 0.49 38.88
C GLN A 788 -41.36 -0.59 37.85
N THR A 789 -40.75 -1.76 37.98
CA THR A 789 -41.08 -2.95 37.17
C THR A 789 -42.33 -3.65 37.72
N GLU A 790 -43.08 -4.35 36.86
CA GLU A 790 -44.23 -5.14 37.31
C GLU A 790 -43.80 -6.21 38.33
N GLU A 791 -44.35 -6.08 39.54
CA GLU A 791 -44.12 -7.01 40.65
C GLU A 791 -44.46 -8.46 40.26
N ARG A 792 -43.44 -9.30 40.06
CA ARG A 792 -43.62 -10.76 39.93
C ARG A 792 -43.73 -11.39 41.31
N VAL A 793 -44.86 -12.05 41.54
CA VAL A 793 -45.09 -12.83 42.75
C VAL A 793 -44.34 -14.16 42.63
N THR A 794 -43.24 -14.31 43.36
CA THR A 794 -42.55 -15.58 43.51
C THR A 794 -43.00 -16.32 44.76
N SER A 795 -43.23 -17.62 44.64
CA SER A 795 -43.60 -18.46 45.78
C SER A 795 -42.32 -19.05 46.40
N GLN A 796 -41.71 -18.37 47.36
CA GLN A 796 -40.65 -18.97 48.17
C GLN A 796 -41.18 -20.15 48.99
N THR A 797 -40.35 -21.17 49.17
CA THR A 797 -40.70 -22.38 49.93
C THR A 797 -39.78 -22.58 51.13
N ASP A 798 -40.32 -22.51 52.35
CA ASP A 798 -39.59 -22.89 53.55
C ASP A 798 -39.62 -24.41 53.73
N PRO A 799 -38.49 -25.12 53.63
CA PRO A 799 -38.46 -26.56 53.86
C PRO A 799 -38.67 -26.88 55.35
N LEU A 800 -39.72 -27.63 55.68
CA LEU A 800 -40.03 -28.03 57.05
C LEU A 800 -39.46 -29.40 57.42
N HIS A 801 -38.89 -30.14 56.46
CA HIS A 801 -38.41 -31.51 56.67
C HIS A 801 -37.35 -31.61 57.78
N GLY A 802 -36.46 -30.62 57.91
CA GLY A 802 -35.44 -30.57 58.98
C GLY A 802 -36.05 -30.55 60.38
N LEU A 803 -37.13 -29.78 60.58
CA LEU A 803 -37.86 -29.74 61.85
C LEU A 803 -38.46 -31.12 62.18
N PHE A 804 -39.09 -31.80 61.22
CA PHE A 804 -39.68 -33.12 61.40
C PHE A 804 -38.62 -34.21 61.68
N ILE A 805 -37.45 -34.15 61.03
CA ILE A 805 -36.31 -35.04 61.31
C ILE A 805 -35.79 -34.82 62.73
N LEU A 806 -35.62 -33.57 63.15
CA LEU A 806 -35.15 -33.23 64.49
C LEU A 806 -36.13 -33.75 65.56
N LEU A 807 -37.44 -33.53 65.37
CA LEU A 807 -38.49 -34.05 66.25
C LEU A 807 -38.50 -35.59 66.29
N ALA A 808 -38.35 -36.25 65.14
CA ALA A 808 -38.27 -37.72 65.07
C ALA A 808 -37.02 -38.25 65.81
N LEU A 809 -35.88 -37.58 65.68
CA LEU A 809 -34.63 -37.93 66.36
C LEU A 809 -34.75 -37.78 67.88
N ILE A 810 -35.30 -36.64 68.34
CA ILE A 810 -35.53 -36.40 69.78
C ILE A 810 -36.43 -37.50 70.35
N LEU A 811 -37.54 -37.81 69.68
CA LEU A 811 -38.45 -38.87 70.11
C LEU A 811 -37.81 -40.26 70.08
N PHE A 812 -36.97 -40.55 69.09
CA PHE A 812 -36.22 -41.80 69.01
C PHE A 812 -35.23 -41.95 70.17
N LEU A 813 -34.49 -40.90 70.50
CA LEU A 813 -33.58 -40.89 71.66
C LEU A 813 -34.37 -41.10 72.96
N LEU A 814 -35.53 -40.46 73.08
CA LEU A 814 -36.42 -40.60 74.23
C LEU A 814 -37.00 -42.02 74.32
N GLU A 815 -37.38 -42.65 73.19
CA GLU A 815 -37.77 -44.07 73.13
C GLU A 815 -36.64 -44.97 73.64
N LEU A 816 -35.41 -44.70 73.19
CA LEU A 816 -34.24 -45.49 73.55
C LEU A 816 -33.91 -45.38 75.04
N ILE A 817 -34.02 -44.18 75.61
CA ILE A 817 -33.86 -43.92 77.04
C ILE A 817 -34.93 -44.67 77.84
N ILE A 818 -36.22 -44.53 77.51
CA ILE A 818 -37.30 -45.23 78.24
C ILE A 818 -37.12 -46.76 78.12
N ARG A 819 -36.69 -47.27 76.96
CA ARG A 819 -36.49 -48.70 76.73
C ARG A 819 -35.28 -49.27 77.48
N LYS A 820 -34.21 -48.50 77.63
CA LYS A 820 -32.98 -48.93 78.33
C LYS A 820 -32.93 -48.50 79.78
N TRP A 821 -33.91 -47.75 80.28
CA TRP A 821 -33.98 -47.37 81.69
C TRP A 821 -34.14 -48.63 82.56
N PRO A 822 -33.17 -48.94 83.44
CA PRO A 822 -33.23 -50.14 84.26
C PRO A 822 -34.43 -50.03 85.22
N VAL A 823 -35.43 -50.90 85.04
CA VAL A 823 -36.45 -51.10 86.07
C VAL A 823 -35.75 -51.73 87.27
N SER A 824 -35.56 -50.94 88.32
CA SER A 824 -35.04 -51.40 89.60
C SER A 824 -35.86 -52.58 90.10
N LYS A 825 -35.25 -53.77 90.19
CA LYS A 825 -35.77 -54.92 90.95
C LYS A 825 -35.73 -54.58 92.45
N LYS A 826 -36.66 -53.73 92.90
CA LYS A 826 -36.95 -53.49 94.32
C LYS A 826 -38.42 -53.13 94.53
N SER A 827 -39.34 -53.91 93.95
CA SER A 827 -40.76 -53.89 94.32
C SER A 827 -41.53 -55.17 93.91
N GLN A 828 -40.87 -56.33 93.90
CA GLN A 828 -41.53 -57.65 93.78
C GLN A 828 -41.49 -58.47 95.08
N ARG A 829 -41.30 -57.78 96.22
CA ARG A 829 -41.54 -58.31 97.58
C ARG A 829 -42.23 -57.23 98.42
N ALA A 830 -43.46 -56.87 98.05
CA ALA A 830 -44.42 -56.16 98.90
C ALA A 830 -45.78 -56.04 98.17
N ALA A 831 -46.33 -57.17 97.75
CA ALA A 831 -47.75 -57.43 97.55
C ALA A 831 -47.84 -58.87 97.01
N GLU A 832 -48.55 -59.70 97.75
CA GLU A 832 -49.01 -61.03 97.34
C GLU A 832 -49.73 -61.01 95.97
#